data_AF-A0A0F3KK79-F1
#
_entry.id   AF-A0A0F3KK79-F1
#
_cell.length_a   1.000
_cell.length_b   1.000
_cell.length_c   1.000
_cell.angle_alpha   90.00
_cell.angle_beta   90.00
_cell.angle_gamma   90.00
#
_symmetry.space_group_name_H-M   'P 1'
#
loop_
_entity.id
_entity.type
_entity.pdbx_description
1 polymer ?
#
loop_
_entity_poly.entity_id
_entity_poly.type
_entity_poly.pdbx_seq_one_letter_code
_entity_poly.pdbx_strand_id
1 'polypeptide(L)'
;MRILIDLQACQNDNRFRGIGRYSLALAKALCRRDDGHEYWLAFSAALPETGAALMDEFSAIVPRERMVSWHMPAPVRANDPANAWRADTGSVLREAVLASVKADVLLVCSMFDGFIDDTVTSTSLIDNGITRTVAVVYDLIPLIYESRYLKDDVVRRWYYRKLAALTSADGWLGISKHARQEAIDSAGIDPLRSYNISAAADERFRPRLYDEYARQRLLKPYGIVRPFVMYTGGLDERKNVHSLALAFARLPHEVRRAHQLVFVGKASKGELEWLAEAASVAGLEEGEVVVTGYIEDNDLVDFYNHASVFVFPSWHEGFGLPPLEAMACGTAAIGSRTTSIPEVIGRDDAMFDPRDIGEMSGLIHRVLVDDDFRQDLERWGIERAGGFSWDTTAARAVEAMESVAKQGASAARSASGAAPWRRKPRMAMVTPLPPGRSGIADYAAQLIPALARYYEIDVITPQDDVQATWIAANCGIRNVGWFEAHAHEYDRIVYQFGNSTFHTHMFDLLPRFPGVVVLHDFFLSSIAAYLEISGERPGWWTRALYQSHGYPALMVRDSAATPQDAMDAFPCNLDVLQAARGLIVHSRTAIGMASQWYGKDDADHWDNIPLLRAPPNEDSRRIAREKLGLLDDDLLVCSFGILAYTKLNERLMEAWNASDLAGNAHCKLVFVGDSPNVAYTALLERLMEGGTGIMITGHVDAADYATYLAAADIGVQLRSHSRGETSAAVLDCMVNGIATIVNAHGSMAEFSSDEAFVLDDKFALGDLVRALEMLASDAGLRSQIGSRARTVLTTGHAPKAVAARYHDAIERFHHAGRSGAQRSLLESLAGIDRPGGVDARDIGALASALARNHPPAFRKRTLLVDVSVTANDDLKTGIERVVRSVALELLKGAAGDWRVEPVRASGGGYVYAHAYTCDLLGLPPTGIPDLPIDIAAGDIFLGLDLAQMALPQTVVELERFRLAGVACHFVVYDMLPLLHPTFFPDWLEPIFKKWLETAVRVADGLWCISDAVAGEVVSMLDQLQPTRGRPLPVGSFPLGSDIASSAPSEGIPADDAARLALLPSAPLFLMVGTVEPRKGHIQVLDAFEALWRHGVDAQLVVVGKQGWMTEAFVERTKALADQGEQRIHWFGRASDELLAALYARADVLVAASFGEGYGLPLIEAAEHGLPVIARDIPVFREVGGESAYYFSAEDGEELSRALREWLSLHAQGSAPDSSRVAGKTWKASASQLVRNVLRMRSSRTWHPATKH
;
A
#
# COMPACT_ATOMS: atom_id res chain seq x y z
N MET A 1 25.25 -0.85 9.41
CA MET A 1 24.30 -0.04 10.18
C MET A 1 23.12 0.32 9.30
N ARG A 2 21.93 0.48 9.87
CA ARG A 2 20.77 1.11 9.25
C ARG A 2 20.76 2.61 9.53
N ILE A 3 20.77 3.41 8.47
CA ILE A 3 20.77 4.88 8.56
C ILE A 3 19.47 5.39 7.94
N LEU A 4 18.64 6.02 8.75
CA LEU A 4 17.38 6.63 8.32
C LEU A 4 17.57 8.14 8.13
N ILE A 5 17.25 8.66 6.96
CA ILE A 5 17.41 10.08 6.61
C ILE A 5 16.02 10.73 6.54
N ASP A 6 15.79 11.75 7.37
CA ASP A 6 14.57 12.57 7.30
C ASP A 6 14.70 13.64 6.21
N LEU A 7 13.86 13.52 5.17
CA LEU A 7 13.89 14.37 3.98
C LEU A 7 12.83 15.47 3.98
N GLN A 8 12.18 15.78 5.10
CA GLN A 8 11.19 16.87 5.15
C GLN A 8 11.74 18.22 4.66
N ALA A 9 13.02 18.51 4.92
CA ALA A 9 13.72 19.70 4.41
C ALA A 9 13.75 19.80 2.87
N CYS A 10 13.60 18.66 2.18
CA CYS A 10 13.52 18.57 0.72
C CYS A 10 12.07 18.68 0.21
N GLN A 11 11.07 18.51 1.08
CA GLN A 11 9.65 18.51 0.72
C GLN A 11 9.02 19.91 0.79
N ASN A 12 9.50 20.76 1.69
CA ASN A 12 8.94 22.10 1.88
C ASN A 12 9.55 23.13 0.88
N ASP A 13 9.21 24.41 1.05
CA ASP A 13 9.70 25.48 0.16
C ASP A 13 11.23 25.67 0.17
N ASN A 14 11.94 25.10 1.14
CA ASN A 14 13.41 25.10 1.16
C ASN A 14 14.02 24.23 0.07
N ARG A 15 13.25 23.38 -0.64
CA ARG A 15 13.71 22.60 -1.80
C ARG A 15 14.35 23.43 -2.91
N PHE A 16 13.95 24.70 -3.02
CA PHE A 16 14.51 25.64 -4.00
C PHE A 16 15.58 26.56 -3.42
N ARG A 17 15.90 26.44 -2.13
CA ARG A 17 16.85 27.27 -1.39
C ARG A 17 18.05 26.44 -0.93
N GLY A 18 19.01 27.08 -0.27
CA GLY A 18 20.21 26.44 0.26
C GLY A 18 19.91 25.15 1.00
N ILE A 19 19.21 25.20 2.15
CA ILE A 19 19.00 24.06 3.05
C ILE A 19 18.44 22.82 2.34
N GLY A 20 17.38 22.96 1.55
CA GLY A 20 16.80 21.81 0.83
C GLY A 20 17.73 21.26 -0.24
N ARG A 21 18.49 22.13 -0.94
CA ARG A 21 19.53 21.69 -1.90
C ARG A 21 20.67 20.94 -1.20
N TYR A 22 21.18 21.46 -0.07
CA TYR A 22 22.22 20.74 0.70
C TYR A 22 21.72 19.37 1.15
N SER A 23 20.50 19.34 1.69
CA SER A 23 19.88 18.12 2.22
C SER A 23 19.70 17.06 1.12
N LEU A 24 19.18 17.47 -0.05
CA LEU A 24 18.97 16.57 -1.18
C LEU A 24 20.30 16.03 -1.74
N ALA A 25 21.29 16.90 -1.91
CA ALA A 25 22.58 16.50 -2.45
C ALA A 25 23.36 15.60 -1.48
N LEU A 26 23.35 15.92 -0.18
CA LEU A 26 23.91 15.06 0.87
C LEU A 26 23.23 13.69 0.90
N ALA A 27 21.90 13.65 0.90
CA ALA A 27 21.15 12.41 0.93
C ALA A 27 21.42 11.53 -0.30
N LYS A 28 21.46 12.12 -1.50
CA LYS A 28 21.85 11.40 -2.72
C LYS A 28 23.27 10.85 -2.65
N ALA A 29 24.21 11.67 -2.18
CA ALA A 29 25.60 11.24 -2.03
C ALA A 29 25.74 10.12 -1.02
N LEU A 30 25.04 10.18 0.13
CA LEU A 30 24.97 9.09 1.11
C LEU A 30 24.41 7.80 0.48
N CYS A 31 23.24 7.87 -0.16
CA CYS A 31 22.57 6.68 -0.70
C CYS A 31 23.28 6.02 -1.89
N ARG A 32 24.17 6.71 -2.59
CA ARG A 32 24.96 6.16 -3.71
C ARG A 32 26.20 5.37 -3.26
N ARG A 33 26.57 5.46 -1.97
CA ARG A 33 27.78 4.82 -1.44
C ARG A 33 27.60 3.31 -1.35
N ASP A 34 28.67 2.59 -1.68
CA ASP A 34 28.79 1.15 -1.45
C ASP A 34 29.73 0.91 -0.26
N ASP A 35 29.24 1.19 0.94
CA ASP A 35 29.98 1.09 2.21
C ASP A 35 29.35 0.08 3.20
N GLY A 36 28.42 -0.75 2.72
CA GLY A 36 27.78 -1.81 3.51
C GLY A 36 26.71 -1.31 4.50
N HIS A 37 26.31 -0.03 4.43
CA HIS A 37 25.18 0.50 5.19
C HIS A 37 23.84 0.29 4.46
N GLU A 38 22.76 0.19 5.23
CA GLU A 38 21.40 0.20 4.71
C GLU A 38 20.81 1.60 4.87
N TYR A 39 20.68 2.33 3.76
CA TYR A 39 20.05 3.66 3.75
C TYR A 39 18.53 3.56 3.61
N TRP A 40 17.83 4.27 4.50
CA TRP A 40 16.38 4.41 4.52
C TRP A 40 16.02 5.90 4.43
N LEU A 41 14.89 6.20 3.82
CA LEU A 41 14.40 7.57 3.62
C LEU A 41 13.04 7.75 4.25
N ALA A 42 12.85 8.85 4.99
CA ALA A 42 11.57 9.20 5.61
C ALA A 42 10.95 10.45 4.96
N PHE A 43 9.66 10.36 4.65
CA PHE A 43 8.86 11.42 4.03
C PHE A 43 7.61 11.75 4.88
N SER A 44 7.24 13.03 4.96
CA SER A 44 5.98 13.48 5.53
C SER A 44 4.86 13.40 4.49
N ALA A 45 3.75 12.73 4.81
CA ALA A 45 2.56 12.67 3.97
C ALA A 45 1.70 13.95 4.03
N ALA A 46 2.05 14.92 4.87
CA ALA A 46 1.43 16.24 4.89
C ALA A 46 1.87 17.11 3.69
N LEU A 47 2.96 16.72 3.00
CA LEU A 47 3.49 17.39 1.81
C LEU A 47 3.48 16.42 0.61
N PRO A 48 2.30 16.01 0.12
CA PRO A 48 2.20 14.83 -0.74
C PRO A 48 2.79 15.00 -2.14
N GLU A 49 2.53 16.15 -2.77
CA GLU A 49 3.01 16.49 -4.10
C GLU A 49 4.55 16.40 -4.18
N THR A 50 5.23 17.03 -3.24
CA THR A 50 6.69 17.10 -3.24
C THR A 50 7.32 15.80 -2.78
N GLY A 51 6.68 15.11 -1.83
CA GLY A 51 7.11 13.80 -1.36
C GLY A 51 7.10 12.75 -2.48
N ALA A 52 6.01 12.64 -3.24
CA ALA A 52 5.92 11.67 -4.34
C ALA A 52 6.99 11.91 -5.42
N ALA A 53 7.25 13.17 -5.76
CA ALA A 53 8.31 13.55 -6.71
C ALA A 53 9.71 13.18 -6.19
N LEU A 54 10.00 13.42 -4.91
CA LEU A 54 11.28 13.02 -4.31
C LEU A 54 11.43 11.49 -4.30
N MET A 55 10.38 10.75 -3.97
CA MET A 55 10.45 9.28 -4.01
C MET A 55 10.82 8.77 -5.40
N ASP A 56 10.27 9.38 -6.45
CA ASP A 56 10.62 9.07 -7.84
C ASP A 56 12.11 9.35 -8.12
N GLU A 57 12.63 10.48 -7.63
CA GLU A 57 14.05 10.86 -7.78
C GLU A 57 15.02 9.90 -7.08
N PHE A 58 14.63 9.32 -5.94
CA PHE A 58 15.44 8.34 -5.21
C PHE A 58 15.23 6.89 -5.68
N SER A 59 14.17 6.60 -6.45
CA SER A 59 13.82 5.23 -6.85
C SER A 59 14.92 4.49 -7.64
N ALA A 60 15.82 5.24 -8.28
CA ALA A 60 16.97 4.69 -9.00
C ALA A 60 18.13 4.27 -8.09
N ILE A 61 18.17 4.74 -6.83
CA ILE A 61 19.30 4.55 -5.91
C ILE A 61 18.91 3.86 -4.60
N VAL A 62 17.64 3.96 -4.17
CA VAL A 62 17.12 3.32 -2.97
C VAL A 62 15.90 2.45 -3.33
N PRO A 63 15.84 1.19 -2.90
CA PRO A 63 14.67 0.34 -3.11
C PRO A 63 13.42 0.92 -2.43
N ARG A 64 12.25 0.73 -3.05
CA ARG A 64 10.97 1.25 -2.54
C ARG A 64 10.64 0.79 -1.12
N GLU A 65 11.02 -0.43 -0.74
CA GLU A 65 10.81 -0.95 0.62
C GLU A 65 11.58 -0.19 1.70
N ARG A 66 12.61 0.59 1.34
CA ARG A 66 13.41 1.40 2.27
C ARG A 66 12.97 2.87 2.33
N MET A 67 11.84 3.19 1.71
CA MET A 67 11.24 4.53 1.72
C MET A 67 9.95 4.51 2.53
N VAL A 68 9.97 5.17 3.68
CA VAL A 68 8.85 5.20 4.62
C VAL A 68 8.18 6.56 4.62
N SER A 69 6.85 6.58 4.62
CA SER A 69 6.06 7.80 4.79
C SER A 69 5.28 7.74 6.08
N TRP A 70 5.03 8.89 6.70
CA TRP A 70 4.21 9.00 7.90
C TRP A 70 3.16 10.11 7.77
N HIS A 71 2.04 9.93 8.47
CA HIS A 71 0.85 10.77 8.43
C HIS A 71 0.62 11.47 9.77
N MET A 72 -0.02 12.64 9.73
CA MET A 72 -0.42 13.41 10.91
C MET A 72 -1.67 14.27 10.63
N PRO A 73 -2.38 14.73 11.68
CA PRO A 73 -3.39 15.77 11.53
C PRO A 73 -2.74 17.08 11.07
N ALA A 74 -3.11 17.55 9.88
CA ALA A 74 -2.68 18.84 9.33
C ALA A 74 -3.83 19.87 9.41
N PRO A 75 -3.55 21.19 9.44
CA PRO A 75 -2.23 21.83 9.38
C PRO A 75 -1.47 21.80 10.72
N VAL A 76 -0.14 21.90 10.67
CA VAL A 76 0.78 21.90 11.82
C VAL A 76 1.72 23.11 11.89
N ARG A 77 1.68 24.00 10.90
CA ARG A 77 2.49 25.23 10.86
C ARG A 77 2.41 26.04 12.17
N ALA A 78 3.57 26.41 12.70
CA ALA A 78 3.69 27.02 14.03
C ALA A 78 3.36 28.53 14.07
N ASN A 79 3.25 29.20 12.92
CA ASN A 79 2.80 30.60 12.85
C ASN A 79 1.33 30.78 13.28
N ASP A 80 0.57 29.69 13.34
CA ASP A 80 -0.78 29.64 13.91
C ASP A 80 -0.75 28.83 15.23
N PRO A 81 -0.86 29.50 16.39
CA PRO A 81 -0.83 28.84 17.69
C PRO A 81 -1.92 27.77 17.90
N ALA A 82 -3.02 27.80 17.15
CA ALA A 82 -4.07 26.77 17.24
C ALA A 82 -3.57 25.38 16.80
N ASN A 83 -2.47 25.32 16.06
CA ASN A 83 -1.87 24.07 15.59
C ASN A 83 -0.87 23.46 16.58
N ALA A 84 -0.57 24.10 17.71
CA ALA A 84 0.45 23.61 18.64
C ALA A 84 0.25 22.15 19.05
N TRP A 85 -0.99 21.77 19.41
CA TRP A 85 -1.31 20.38 19.77
C TRP A 85 -1.19 19.41 18.59
N ARG A 86 -1.52 19.86 17.35
CA ARG A 86 -1.38 19.06 16.13
C ARG A 86 0.10 18.83 15.80
N ALA A 87 0.95 19.84 15.99
CA ALA A 87 2.40 19.74 15.82
C ALA A 87 3.04 18.81 16.87
N ASP A 88 2.63 18.90 18.13
CA ASP A 88 3.09 17.99 19.19
C ASP A 88 2.62 16.55 18.89
N THR A 89 1.37 16.38 18.44
CA THR A 89 0.81 15.09 17.99
C THR A 89 1.59 14.53 16.80
N GLY A 90 1.89 15.37 15.80
CA GLY A 90 2.70 15.01 14.64
C GLY A 90 4.12 14.58 15.02
N SER A 91 4.71 15.18 16.06
CA SER A 91 6.04 14.82 16.55
C SER A 91 6.06 13.40 17.12
N VAL A 92 5.07 13.07 17.95
CA VAL A 92 4.91 11.74 18.54
C VAL A 92 4.63 10.68 17.46
N LEU A 93 3.73 10.97 16.52
CA LEU A 93 3.41 10.06 15.40
C LEU A 93 4.64 9.82 14.50
N ARG A 94 5.38 10.89 14.18
CA ARG A 94 6.63 10.80 13.42
C ARG A 94 7.60 9.87 14.14
N GLU A 95 7.93 10.13 15.40
CA GLU A 95 8.91 9.31 16.12
C GLU A 95 8.46 7.84 16.25
N ALA A 96 7.17 7.57 16.44
CA ALA A 96 6.66 6.20 16.50
C ALA A 96 6.88 5.45 15.18
N VAL A 97 6.65 6.10 14.03
CA VAL A 97 6.92 5.49 12.71
C VAL A 97 8.42 5.32 12.47
N LEU A 98 9.24 6.34 12.77
CA LEU A 98 10.69 6.25 12.58
C LEU A 98 11.32 5.16 13.47
N ALA A 99 10.84 5.00 14.71
CA ALA A 99 11.28 3.93 15.61
C ALA A 99 10.95 2.54 15.07
N SER A 100 9.86 2.37 14.31
CA SER A 100 9.48 1.08 13.71
C SER A 100 10.48 0.58 12.66
N VAL A 101 11.28 1.49 12.06
CA VAL A 101 12.36 1.14 11.11
C VAL A 101 13.51 0.42 11.82
N LYS A 102 13.64 0.59 13.15
CA LYS A 102 14.74 0.05 13.97
C LYS A 102 16.11 0.46 13.41
N ALA A 103 16.26 1.74 13.07
CA ALA A 103 17.51 2.31 12.56
C ALA A 103 18.54 2.46 13.69
N ASP A 104 19.83 2.30 13.36
CA ASP A 104 20.93 2.59 14.30
C ASP A 104 21.10 4.11 14.44
N VAL A 105 20.93 4.85 13.35
CA VAL A 105 21.06 6.31 13.30
C VAL A 105 19.90 6.93 12.51
N LEU A 106 19.31 7.98 13.06
CA LEU A 106 18.39 8.91 12.40
C LEU A 106 19.13 10.22 12.08
N LEU A 107 19.29 10.54 10.80
CA LEU A 107 19.84 11.81 10.34
C LEU A 107 18.69 12.81 10.07
N VAL A 108 18.64 13.89 10.85
CA VAL A 108 17.71 15.00 10.63
C VAL A 108 18.40 16.11 9.85
N CYS A 109 17.99 16.30 8.60
CA CYS A 109 18.67 17.23 7.69
C CYS A 109 18.46 18.71 8.03
N SER A 110 17.43 19.05 8.81
CA SER A 110 17.14 20.42 9.27
C SER A 110 16.20 20.39 10.48
N MET A 111 16.57 21.07 11.57
CA MET A 111 15.75 21.16 12.78
C MET A 111 14.79 22.37 12.78
N PHE A 112 15.08 23.40 11.99
CA PHE A 112 14.38 24.70 12.04
C PHE A 112 13.31 24.87 10.95
N ASP A 113 12.70 23.79 10.50
CA ASP A 113 11.52 23.81 9.61
C ASP A 113 10.19 23.79 10.39
N GLY A 114 9.07 24.12 9.72
CA GLY A 114 7.71 24.01 10.28
C GLY A 114 7.11 25.30 10.86
N PHE A 115 7.72 26.47 10.64
CA PHE A 115 7.09 27.74 11.07
C PHE A 115 5.92 28.13 10.17
N ILE A 116 6.08 28.06 8.85
CA ILE A 116 5.06 28.45 7.87
C ILE A 116 4.47 27.28 7.09
N ASP A 117 5.08 26.09 7.20
CA ASP A 117 4.76 24.88 6.46
C ASP A 117 4.40 23.72 7.40
N ASP A 118 3.90 22.62 6.82
CA ASP A 118 3.44 21.44 7.57
C ASP A 118 4.57 20.42 7.83
N THR A 119 5.73 20.91 8.29
CA THR A 119 6.88 20.08 8.72
C THR A 119 6.90 19.94 10.23
N VAL A 120 7.23 18.74 10.72
CA VAL A 120 7.43 18.50 12.14
C VAL A 120 8.75 17.78 12.37
N THR A 121 9.57 18.33 13.26
CA THR A 121 10.86 17.77 13.65
C THR A 121 10.97 17.77 15.16
N SER A 122 11.50 16.68 15.68
CA SER A 122 11.70 16.39 17.11
C SER A 122 12.85 15.40 17.26
N THR A 123 13.37 15.33 18.48
CA THR A 123 14.43 14.41 18.92
C THR A 123 14.02 13.84 20.28
N SER A 124 14.15 12.53 20.45
CA SER A 124 14.13 11.87 21.76
C SER A 124 12.82 12.00 22.56
N LEU A 125 11.66 12.08 21.89
CA LEU A 125 10.35 11.95 22.55
C LEU A 125 10.03 10.48 22.90
N ILE A 126 10.48 9.54 22.07
CA ILE A 126 10.34 8.10 22.29
C ILE A 126 11.74 7.48 22.39
N ASP A 127 12.17 7.15 23.61
CA ASP A 127 13.43 6.44 23.83
C ASP A 127 13.23 4.95 23.56
N ASN A 128 13.73 4.49 22.40
CA ASN A 128 13.78 3.07 22.06
C ASN A 128 15.12 2.39 22.48
N GLY A 129 16.01 3.14 23.16
CA GLY A 129 17.30 2.69 23.66
C GLY A 129 18.35 2.34 22.59
N ILE A 130 18.01 2.46 21.30
CA ILE A 130 18.79 1.91 20.17
C ILE A 130 19.16 3.01 19.17
N THR A 131 18.18 3.77 18.67
CA THR A 131 18.36 4.73 17.58
C THR A 131 19.01 6.02 18.07
N ARG A 132 20.10 6.45 17.43
CA ARG A 132 20.77 7.72 17.73
C ARG A 132 20.36 8.82 16.78
N THR A 133 20.01 9.99 17.29
CA THR A 133 19.60 11.11 16.44
C THR A 133 20.78 12.03 16.17
N VAL A 134 21.11 12.23 14.90
CA VAL A 134 22.17 13.13 14.44
C VAL A 134 21.54 14.27 13.63
N ALA A 135 21.89 15.52 13.92
CA ALA A 135 21.30 16.69 13.27
C ALA A 135 22.33 17.51 12.49
N VAL A 136 21.94 18.01 11.32
CA VAL A 136 22.77 18.96 10.55
C VAL A 136 22.59 20.38 11.08
N VAL A 137 23.71 21.09 11.24
CA VAL A 137 23.77 22.47 11.73
C VAL A 137 24.28 23.38 10.60
N TYR A 138 23.41 24.26 10.12
CA TYR A 138 23.73 25.22 9.07
C TYR A 138 24.32 26.51 9.65
N ASP A 139 23.56 27.17 10.51
CA ASP A 139 23.91 28.38 11.25
C ASP A 139 22.95 28.58 12.43
N LEU A 140 23.29 29.50 13.33
CA LEU A 140 22.46 29.99 14.44
C LEU A 140 22.31 31.52 14.37
N ILE A 141 22.26 32.09 13.16
CA ILE A 141 22.14 33.54 12.92
C ILE A 141 20.98 34.15 13.74
N PRO A 142 19.77 33.55 13.81
CA PRO A 142 18.70 34.12 14.61
C PRO A 142 18.99 34.16 16.11
N LEU A 143 19.78 33.22 16.64
CA LEU A 143 20.21 33.20 18.05
C LEU A 143 21.28 34.27 18.33
N ILE A 144 22.18 34.51 17.38
CA ILE A 144 23.25 35.52 17.57
C ILE A 144 22.70 36.93 17.48
N TYR A 145 21.73 37.15 16.60
CA TYR A 145 21.10 38.44 16.37
C TYR A 145 19.64 38.42 16.82
N GLU A 146 19.37 37.96 18.05
CA GLU A 146 17.99 37.81 18.58
C GLU A 146 17.18 39.10 18.45
N SER A 147 17.79 40.25 18.75
CA SER A 147 17.15 41.56 18.69
C SER A 147 16.69 41.95 17.28
N ARG A 148 17.22 41.29 16.24
CA ARG A 148 16.86 41.50 14.83
C ARG A 148 15.83 40.48 14.35
N TYR A 149 16.09 39.19 14.56
CA TYR A 149 15.31 38.09 13.96
C TYR A 149 14.22 37.52 14.87
N LEU A 150 14.37 37.62 16.20
CA LEU A 150 13.45 37.03 17.17
C LEU A 150 12.64 38.11 17.91
N LYS A 151 12.19 39.15 17.19
CA LYS A 151 11.37 40.24 17.77
C LYS A 151 9.96 39.80 18.14
N ASP A 152 9.36 38.94 17.32
CA ASP A 152 8.04 38.38 17.55
C ASP A 152 8.07 37.23 18.55
N ASP A 153 7.15 37.24 19.53
CA ASP A 153 7.13 36.27 20.62
C ASP A 153 6.70 34.85 20.18
N VAL A 154 5.96 34.72 19.08
CA VAL A 154 5.59 33.41 18.51
C VAL A 154 6.82 32.80 17.83
N VAL A 155 7.50 33.58 16.98
CA VAL A 155 8.76 33.17 16.34
C VAL A 155 9.81 32.81 17.39
N ARG A 156 9.99 33.64 18.41
CA ARG A 156 10.97 33.42 19.48
C ARG A 156 10.72 32.11 20.23
N ARG A 157 9.49 31.86 20.66
CA ARG A 157 9.14 30.61 21.38
C ARG A 157 9.30 29.37 20.51
N TRP A 158 8.89 29.44 19.25
CA TRP A 158 9.09 28.36 18.28
C TRP A 158 10.59 28.07 18.08
N TYR A 159 11.40 29.11 17.87
CA TYR A 159 12.84 28.96 17.64
C TYR A 159 13.55 28.32 18.84
N TYR A 160 13.29 28.78 20.07
CA TYR A 160 13.90 28.16 21.26
C TYR A 160 13.43 26.73 21.50
N ARG A 161 12.19 26.37 21.14
CA ARG A 161 11.74 24.97 21.17
C ARG A 161 12.54 24.11 20.20
N LYS A 162 12.78 24.59 18.98
CA LYS A 162 13.62 23.91 17.98
C LYS A 162 15.08 23.84 18.39
N LEU A 163 15.61 24.90 19.02
CA LEU A 163 16.95 24.92 19.58
C LEU A 163 17.10 23.86 20.69
N ALA A 164 16.13 23.76 21.61
CA ALA A 164 16.13 22.74 22.65
C ALA A 164 16.16 21.32 22.06
N ALA A 165 15.32 21.06 21.04
CA ALA A 165 15.34 19.79 20.31
C ALA A 165 16.70 19.54 19.64
N LEU A 166 17.26 20.53 18.94
CA LEU A 166 18.60 20.42 18.35
C LEU A 166 19.64 20.03 19.40
N THR A 167 19.65 20.68 20.56
CA THR A 167 20.62 20.42 21.64
C THR A 167 20.42 19.08 22.34
N SER A 168 19.27 18.42 22.19
CA SER A 168 19.02 17.07 22.71
C SER A 168 19.39 15.93 21.77
N ALA A 169 19.90 16.24 20.57
CA ALA A 169 20.43 15.23 19.66
C ALA A 169 21.66 14.49 20.24
N ASP A 170 21.95 13.30 19.73
CA ASP A 170 23.12 12.51 20.12
C ASP A 170 24.42 12.97 19.44
N GLY A 171 24.31 13.69 18.31
CA GLY A 171 25.45 14.23 17.58
C GLY A 171 25.07 15.30 16.55
N TRP A 172 26.06 16.09 16.14
CA TRP A 172 25.86 17.26 15.28
C TRP A 172 26.84 17.32 14.11
N LEU A 173 26.32 17.64 12.92
CA LEU A 173 27.11 17.79 11.69
C LEU A 173 27.08 19.25 11.24
N GLY A 174 28.16 19.99 11.49
CA GLY A 174 28.32 21.35 11.00
C GLY A 174 28.75 21.38 9.53
N ILE A 175 28.10 22.23 8.73
CA ILE A 175 28.44 22.41 7.31
C ILE A 175 29.75 23.19 7.08
N SER A 176 30.29 23.81 8.13
CA SER A 176 31.60 24.47 8.15
C SER A 176 32.22 24.34 9.54
N LYS A 177 33.52 24.65 9.66
CA LYS A 177 34.18 24.74 10.95
C LYS A 177 33.57 25.88 11.77
N HIS A 178 33.24 27.00 11.13
CA HIS A 178 32.59 28.14 11.77
C HIS A 178 31.21 27.77 12.33
N ALA A 179 30.32 27.19 11.54
CA ALA A 179 28.98 26.78 11.99
C ALA A 179 29.04 25.78 13.15
N ARG A 180 30.00 24.84 13.11
CA ARG A 180 30.27 23.93 14.23
C ARG A 180 30.68 24.69 15.49
N GLN A 181 31.65 25.59 15.38
CA GLN A 181 32.16 26.34 16.53
C GLN A 181 31.09 27.28 17.11
N GLU A 182 30.33 27.93 16.25
CA GLU A 182 29.20 28.78 16.61
C GLU A 182 28.16 28.04 17.45
N ALA A 183 27.83 26.81 17.06
CA ALA A 183 26.88 25.98 17.80
C ALA A 183 27.44 25.53 19.15
N ILE A 184 28.74 25.23 19.24
CA ILE A 184 29.40 24.94 20.52
C ILE A 184 29.31 26.16 21.44
N ASP A 185 29.65 27.34 20.92
CA ASP A 185 29.76 28.56 21.72
C ASP A 185 28.40 29.13 22.14
N SER A 186 27.40 29.07 21.24
CA SER A 186 26.10 29.75 21.44
C SER A 186 24.99 28.82 21.94
N ALA A 187 25.02 27.54 21.53
CA ALA A 187 24.00 26.55 21.91
C ALA A 187 24.50 25.50 22.90
N GLY A 188 25.80 25.49 23.22
CA GLY A 188 26.37 24.58 24.23
C GLY A 188 26.39 23.11 23.81
N ILE A 189 26.42 22.80 22.51
CA ILE A 189 26.51 21.41 22.03
C ILE A 189 27.88 20.81 22.36
N ASP A 190 27.93 19.48 22.53
CA ASP A 190 29.16 18.78 22.93
C ASP A 190 30.24 18.82 21.82
N PRO A 191 31.45 19.37 22.10
CA PRO A 191 32.57 19.38 21.15
C PRO A 191 33.01 17.99 20.70
N LEU A 192 32.86 16.95 21.52
CA LEU A 192 33.27 15.58 21.22
C LEU A 192 32.28 14.82 20.32
N ARG A 193 31.07 15.36 20.17
CA ARG A 193 29.99 14.78 19.36
C ARG A 193 29.54 15.69 18.23
N SER A 194 30.29 16.76 17.98
CA SER A 194 30.08 17.68 16.87
C SER A 194 31.22 17.56 15.86
N TYR A 195 30.87 17.47 14.58
CA TYR A 195 31.80 17.17 13.49
C TYR A 195 31.64 18.19 12.36
N ASN A 196 32.72 18.54 11.66
CA ASN A 196 32.66 19.35 10.45
C ASN A 196 32.60 18.42 9.23
N ILE A 197 31.47 18.44 8.52
CA ILE A 197 31.29 17.63 7.31
C ILE A 197 31.55 18.42 6.03
N SER A 198 31.71 19.75 6.11
CA SER A 198 31.77 20.64 4.96
C SER A 198 30.49 20.59 4.10
N ALA A 199 30.53 21.20 2.92
CA ALA A 199 29.48 21.14 1.91
C ALA A 199 30.09 21.28 0.51
N ALA A 200 29.28 21.18 -0.55
CA ALA A 200 29.74 21.30 -1.93
C ALA A 200 28.71 21.98 -2.85
N ALA A 201 29.20 22.51 -3.97
CA ALA A 201 28.35 22.96 -5.07
C ALA A 201 27.81 21.76 -5.88
N ASP A 202 26.73 21.97 -6.62
CA ASP A 202 26.20 20.99 -7.56
C ASP A 202 27.12 20.85 -8.79
N GLU A 203 27.25 19.65 -9.35
CA GLU A 203 28.15 19.36 -10.48
C GLU A 203 27.84 20.17 -11.75
N ARG A 204 26.63 20.74 -11.86
CA ARG A 204 26.25 21.62 -12.97
C ARG A 204 27.06 22.91 -13.03
N PHE A 205 27.59 23.38 -11.89
CA PHE A 205 28.44 24.56 -11.80
C PHE A 205 29.85 24.19 -12.24
N ARG A 206 30.14 24.50 -13.51
CA ARG A 206 31.41 24.20 -14.16
C ARG A 206 31.67 25.19 -15.29
N PRO A 207 32.93 25.34 -15.75
CA PRO A 207 33.22 26.20 -16.88
C PRO A 207 32.49 25.71 -18.13
N ARG A 208 31.87 26.63 -18.87
CA ARG A 208 31.14 26.38 -20.12
C ARG A 208 31.65 27.32 -21.22
N LEU A 209 31.60 26.85 -22.47
CA LEU A 209 31.96 27.65 -23.64
C LEU A 209 30.69 28.24 -24.26
N TYR A 210 30.75 29.52 -24.63
CA TYR A 210 29.65 30.24 -25.26
C TYR A 210 30.12 30.97 -26.51
N ASP A 211 29.24 31.08 -27.49
CA ASP A 211 29.38 32.09 -28.54
C ASP A 211 28.74 33.42 -28.12
N GLU A 212 29.08 34.48 -28.83
CA GLU A 212 28.60 35.84 -28.53
C GLU A 212 27.06 35.97 -28.71
N TYR A 213 26.45 35.11 -29.55
CA TYR A 213 25.00 35.11 -29.75
C TYR A 213 24.25 34.56 -28.53
N ALA A 214 24.70 33.43 -27.99
CA ALA A 214 24.15 32.82 -26.77
C ALA A 214 24.26 33.76 -25.58
N ARG A 215 25.42 34.42 -25.42
CA ARG A 215 25.64 35.45 -24.40
C ARG A 215 24.66 36.61 -24.52
N GLN A 216 24.46 37.17 -25.72
CA GLN A 216 23.51 38.27 -25.92
C GLN A 216 22.07 37.84 -25.68
N ARG A 217 21.70 36.62 -26.08
CA ARG A 217 20.34 36.09 -25.86
C ARG A 217 20.01 35.95 -24.36
N LEU A 218 20.98 35.55 -23.55
CA LEU A 218 20.85 35.43 -22.09
C LEU A 218 20.73 36.79 -21.40
N LEU A 219 21.64 37.72 -21.72
CA LEU A 219 21.86 38.94 -20.93
C LEU A 219 20.97 40.13 -21.35
N LYS A 220 20.63 40.24 -22.65
CA LYS A 220 19.86 41.36 -23.20
C LYS A 220 18.46 41.52 -22.57
N PRO A 221 17.68 40.46 -22.27
CA PRO A 221 16.38 40.60 -21.60
C PRO A 221 16.45 41.31 -20.24
N TYR A 222 17.61 41.26 -19.57
CA TYR A 222 17.83 41.86 -18.25
C TYR A 222 18.48 43.24 -18.31
N GLY A 223 18.75 43.79 -19.50
CA GLY A 223 19.44 45.09 -19.64
C GLY A 223 20.94 45.04 -19.34
N ILE A 224 21.54 43.85 -19.37
CA ILE A 224 22.98 43.65 -19.18
C ILE A 224 23.66 43.74 -20.56
N VAL A 225 24.40 44.81 -20.78
CA VAL A 225 25.01 45.17 -22.07
C VAL A 225 26.53 45.35 -22.00
N ARG A 226 27.10 45.26 -20.79
CA ARG A 226 28.54 45.38 -20.50
C ARG A 226 29.02 44.16 -19.70
N PRO A 227 30.34 43.91 -19.63
CA PRO A 227 30.91 43.06 -18.58
C PRO A 227 30.40 43.48 -17.20
N PHE A 228 30.30 42.54 -16.25
CA PHE A 228 29.61 42.85 -14.99
C PHE A 228 30.24 42.23 -13.76
N VAL A 229 30.12 42.97 -12.65
CA VAL A 229 30.35 42.50 -11.28
C VAL A 229 29.07 41.81 -10.83
N MET A 230 29.17 40.58 -10.34
CA MET A 230 28.01 39.77 -9.97
C MET A 230 27.91 39.57 -8.46
N TYR A 231 26.69 39.67 -7.94
CA TYR A 231 26.29 39.12 -6.65
C TYR A 231 25.08 38.22 -6.85
N THR A 232 24.98 37.14 -6.08
CA THR A 232 23.73 36.37 -5.97
C THR A 232 23.41 35.99 -4.52
N GLY A 233 22.12 36.04 -4.18
CA GLY A 233 21.60 35.78 -2.86
C GLY A 233 20.39 36.66 -2.52
N GLY A 234 19.85 36.52 -1.31
CA GLY A 234 18.84 37.46 -0.79
C GLY A 234 19.40 38.86 -0.61
N LEU A 235 18.54 39.86 -0.43
CA LEU A 235 18.95 41.26 -0.19
C LEU A 235 18.76 41.67 1.29
N ASP A 236 18.63 40.70 2.19
CA ASP A 236 18.48 40.96 3.61
C ASP A 236 19.74 41.63 4.20
N GLU A 237 19.58 42.37 5.30
CA GLU A 237 20.61 43.27 5.84
C GLU A 237 21.99 42.61 5.98
N ARG A 238 22.04 41.36 6.46
CA ARG A 238 23.29 40.62 6.68
C ARG A 238 24.08 40.38 5.40
N LYS A 239 23.41 40.39 4.25
CA LYS A 239 24.03 40.16 2.94
C LYS A 239 24.84 41.33 2.47
N ASN A 240 24.65 42.50 3.09
CA ASN A 240 25.48 43.70 2.91
C ASN A 240 25.52 44.23 1.46
N VAL A 241 24.44 44.02 0.72
CA VAL A 241 24.30 44.42 -0.69
C VAL A 241 24.36 45.94 -0.88
N HIS A 242 23.95 46.69 0.13
CA HIS A 242 24.08 48.16 0.17
C HIS A 242 25.55 48.61 0.13
N SER A 243 26.41 48.01 0.96
CA SER A 243 27.84 48.36 0.97
C SER A 243 28.51 47.96 -0.34
N LEU A 244 28.05 46.91 -1.01
CA LEU A 244 28.52 46.55 -2.34
C LEU A 244 28.17 47.60 -3.39
N ALA A 245 26.94 48.13 -3.38
CA ALA A 245 26.56 49.24 -4.26
C ALA A 245 27.43 50.47 -4.01
N LEU A 246 27.69 50.82 -2.74
CA LEU A 246 28.60 51.93 -2.38
C LEU A 246 30.05 51.67 -2.77
N ALA A 247 30.54 50.43 -2.65
CA ALA A 247 31.87 50.05 -3.07
C ALA A 247 32.04 50.15 -4.59
N PHE A 248 31.01 49.76 -5.36
CA PHE A 248 30.98 49.92 -6.80
C PHE A 248 30.98 51.40 -7.20
N ALA A 249 30.20 52.24 -6.51
CA ALA A 249 30.17 53.69 -6.76
C ALA A 249 31.51 54.41 -6.52
N ARG A 250 32.36 53.87 -5.64
CA ARG A 250 33.71 54.40 -5.37
C ARG A 250 34.75 54.04 -6.43
N LEU A 251 34.42 53.15 -7.38
CA LEU A 251 35.33 52.81 -8.47
C LEU A 251 35.59 54.03 -9.38
N PRO A 252 36.78 54.12 -10.01
CA PRO A 252 37.05 55.15 -11.01
C PRO A 252 35.97 55.15 -12.11
N HIS A 253 35.61 56.35 -12.56
CA HIS A 253 34.50 56.51 -13.49
C HIS A 253 34.73 55.78 -14.84
N GLU A 254 35.97 55.62 -15.32
CA GLU A 254 36.24 54.76 -16.48
C GLU A 254 35.89 53.28 -16.24
N VAL A 255 36.15 52.75 -15.04
CA VAL A 255 35.87 51.35 -14.68
C VAL A 255 34.37 51.14 -14.54
N ARG A 256 33.65 52.09 -13.91
CA ARG A 256 32.18 52.06 -13.82
C ARG A 256 31.51 52.15 -15.19
N ARG A 257 32.00 53.01 -16.10
CA ARG A 257 31.49 53.04 -17.47
C ARG A 257 31.69 51.73 -18.23
N ALA A 258 32.76 50.99 -17.94
CA ALA A 258 33.07 49.73 -18.60
C ALA A 258 32.29 48.54 -18.04
N HIS A 259 31.71 48.64 -16.83
CA HIS A 259 31.08 47.50 -16.15
C HIS A 259 29.67 47.82 -15.62
N GLN A 260 28.86 46.79 -15.38
CA GLN A 260 27.61 46.91 -14.62
C GLN A 260 27.72 46.14 -13.29
N LEU A 261 26.97 46.55 -12.27
CA LEU A 261 26.77 45.78 -11.05
C LEU A 261 25.44 45.02 -11.15
N VAL A 262 25.49 43.69 -11.14
CA VAL A 262 24.34 42.82 -11.36
C VAL A 262 24.03 42.04 -10.08
N PHE A 263 22.84 42.28 -9.53
CA PHE A 263 22.26 41.51 -8.44
C PHE A 263 21.34 40.43 -9.01
N VAL A 264 21.77 39.18 -8.90
CA VAL A 264 21.03 38.01 -9.37
C VAL A 264 20.21 37.41 -8.23
N GLY A 265 18.89 37.52 -8.29
CA GLY A 265 18.00 36.95 -7.27
C GLY A 265 16.67 37.68 -7.11
N LYS A 266 15.76 37.07 -6.34
CA LYS A 266 14.48 37.69 -5.95
C LYS A 266 14.72 38.80 -4.93
N ALA A 267 14.02 39.90 -5.12
CA ALA A 267 13.96 41.03 -4.20
C ALA A 267 12.50 41.45 -3.99
N SER A 268 12.13 41.74 -2.76
CA SER A 268 10.87 42.39 -2.43
C SER A 268 10.87 43.84 -2.91
N LYS A 269 9.68 44.44 -3.02
CA LYS A 269 9.54 45.84 -3.42
C LYS A 269 10.34 46.78 -2.50
N GLY A 270 10.31 46.54 -1.19
CA GLY A 270 11.07 47.33 -0.22
C GLY A 270 12.59 47.18 -0.37
N GLU A 271 13.08 45.97 -0.67
CA GLU A 271 14.51 45.76 -0.92
C GLU A 271 14.98 46.43 -2.22
N LEU A 272 14.15 46.43 -3.27
CA LEU A 272 14.42 47.13 -4.52
C LEU A 272 14.44 48.66 -4.32
N GLU A 273 13.47 49.19 -3.58
CA GLU A 273 13.42 50.62 -3.23
C GLU A 273 14.66 51.03 -2.41
N TRP A 274 15.04 50.21 -1.43
CA TRP A 274 16.22 50.45 -0.61
C TRP A 274 17.53 50.40 -1.40
N LEU A 275 17.67 49.44 -2.32
CA LEU A 275 18.84 49.35 -3.19
C LEU A 275 18.89 50.50 -4.20
N ALA A 276 17.75 50.92 -4.75
CA ALA A 276 17.65 52.06 -5.65
C ALA A 276 17.99 53.37 -4.93
N GLU A 277 17.53 53.55 -3.69
CA GLU A 277 17.90 54.67 -2.84
C GLU A 277 19.42 54.68 -2.59
N ALA A 278 19.99 53.52 -2.23
CA ALA A 278 21.43 53.39 -2.02
C ALA A 278 22.24 53.76 -3.27
N ALA A 279 21.84 53.27 -4.44
CA ALA A 279 22.48 53.58 -5.72
C ALA A 279 22.39 55.08 -6.07
N SER A 280 21.21 55.69 -5.83
CA SER A 280 20.98 57.12 -6.05
C SER A 280 21.83 57.99 -5.12
N VAL A 281 21.85 57.69 -3.82
CA VAL A 281 22.70 58.38 -2.82
C VAL A 281 24.18 58.24 -3.14
N ALA A 282 24.59 57.10 -3.72
CA ALA A 282 25.96 56.84 -4.12
C ALA A 282 26.40 57.55 -5.42
N GLY A 283 25.46 58.17 -6.15
CA GLY A 283 25.75 58.84 -7.43
C GLY A 283 25.96 57.87 -8.59
N LEU A 284 25.33 56.69 -8.56
CA LEU A 284 25.32 55.75 -9.69
C LEU A 284 24.32 56.20 -10.76
N GLU A 285 24.72 56.15 -12.02
CA GLU A 285 23.87 56.51 -13.17
C GLU A 285 22.84 55.40 -13.48
N GLU A 286 21.76 55.78 -14.16
CA GLU A 286 20.72 54.82 -14.59
C GLU A 286 21.33 53.73 -15.50
N GLY A 287 21.10 52.47 -15.16
CA GLY A 287 21.64 51.31 -15.88
C GLY A 287 23.01 50.82 -15.40
N GLU A 288 23.67 51.49 -14.44
CA GLU A 288 24.90 50.96 -13.80
C GLU A 288 24.60 49.79 -12.86
N VAL A 289 23.41 49.75 -12.25
CA VAL A 289 22.95 48.66 -11.37
C VAL A 289 21.77 47.94 -12.02
N VAL A 290 21.85 46.62 -12.09
CA VAL A 290 20.80 45.75 -12.63
C VAL A 290 20.37 44.74 -11.58
N VAL A 291 19.06 44.58 -11.41
CA VAL A 291 18.48 43.51 -10.58
C VAL A 291 17.65 42.62 -11.50
N THR A 292 18.05 41.36 -11.65
CA THR A 292 17.46 40.47 -12.67
C THR A 292 16.10 39.88 -12.26
N GLY A 293 15.82 39.85 -10.96
CA GLY A 293 14.77 38.99 -10.41
C GLY A 293 15.19 37.53 -10.37
N TYR A 294 14.21 36.63 -10.27
CA TYR A 294 14.46 35.19 -10.24
C TYR A 294 15.05 34.71 -11.57
N ILE A 295 16.11 33.90 -11.49
CA ILE A 295 16.75 33.24 -12.62
C ILE A 295 16.71 31.73 -12.37
N GLU A 296 16.42 30.95 -13.41
CA GLU A 296 16.45 29.48 -13.32
C GLU A 296 17.89 28.97 -13.17
N ASP A 297 18.09 27.81 -12.54
CA ASP A 297 19.44 27.34 -12.21
C ASP A 297 20.37 27.19 -13.43
N ASN A 298 19.84 26.80 -14.60
CA ASN A 298 20.64 26.67 -15.82
C ASN A 298 21.17 28.04 -16.27
N ASP A 299 20.31 29.05 -16.28
CA ASP A 299 20.72 30.43 -16.59
C ASP A 299 21.66 30.96 -15.50
N LEU A 300 21.45 30.62 -14.22
CA LEU A 300 22.34 31.04 -13.13
C LEU A 300 23.78 30.55 -13.34
N VAL A 301 23.97 29.30 -13.79
CA VAL A 301 25.29 28.76 -14.16
C VAL A 301 25.91 29.64 -15.25
N ASP A 302 25.13 30.01 -16.26
CA ASP A 302 25.60 30.81 -17.38
C ASP A 302 25.93 32.26 -16.94
N PHE A 303 25.17 32.83 -16.01
CA PHE A 303 25.47 34.12 -15.38
C PHE A 303 26.81 34.10 -14.64
N TYR A 304 27.09 33.06 -13.84
CA TYR A 304 28.40 32.91 -13.20
C TYR A 304 29.53 32.91 -14.25
N ASN A 305 29.40 32.07 -15.28
CA ASN A 305 30.40 31.92 -16.35
C ASN A 305 30.67 33.23 -17.14
N HIS A 306 29.76 34.21 -17.10
CA HIS A 306 29.90 35.48 -17.80
C HIS A 306 30.27 36.67 -16.91
N ALA A 307 30.25 36.51 -15.60
CA ALA A 307 30.65 37.56 -14.66
C ALA A 307 32.16 37.84 -14.75
N SER A 308 32.54 39.12 -14.69
CA SER A 308 33.95 39.52 -14.63
C SER A 308 34.57 39.26 -13.26
N VAL A 309 33.76 39.38 -12.21
CA VAL A 309 34.11 39.02 -10.84
C VAL A 309 32.83 38.77 -10.06
N PHE A 310 32.85 37.74 -9.23
CA PHE A 310 31.81 37.47 -8.25
C PHE A 310 32.19 38.05 -6.89
N VAL A 311 31.28 38.80 -6.24
CA VAL A 311 31.53 39.46 -4.96
C VAL A 311 30.53 38.99 -3.92
N PHE A 312 31.03 38.50 -2.79
CA PHE A 312 30.21 38.01 -1.68
C PHE A 312 30.45 38.81 -0.38
N PRO A 313 29.73 39.92 -0.15
CA PRO A 313 30.06 40.92 0.86
C PRO A 313 29.41 40.68 2.23
N SER A 314 28.83 39.50 2.45
CA SER A 314 27.97 39.22 3.61
C SER A 314 28.70 39.33 4.95
N TRP A 315 28.02 39.82 5.99
CA TRP A 315 28.57 39.92 7.35
C TRP A 315 28.64 38.57 8.06
N HIS A 316 27.69 37.69 7.75
CA HIS A 316 27.53 36.42 8.43
C HIS A 316 26.92 35.35 7.51
N GLU A 317 27.62 34.23 7.34
CA GLU A 317 27.16 33.04 6.61
C GLU A 317 27.55 31.72 7.31
N GLY A 318 26.68 30.71 7.19
CA GLY A 318 26.98 29.35 7.65
C GLY A 318 27.99 28.59 6.78
N PHE A 319 28.06 28.87 5.47
CA PHE A 319 29.07 28.28 4.56
C PHE A 319 29.56 29.22 3.45
N GLY A 320 28.68 29.59 2.50
CA GLY A 320 29.04 30.35 1.31
C GLY A 320 29.02 29.52 0.02
N LEU A 321 27.86 28.96 -0.35
CA LEU A 321 27.68 28.31 -1.66
C LEU A 321 27.94 29.26 -2.84
N PRO A 322 27.42 30.51 -2.88
CA PRO A 322 27.61 31.37 -4.04
C PRO A 322 29.07 31.61 -4.46
N PRO A 323 30.02 31.90 -3.54
CA PRO A 323 31.42 32.00 -3.95
C PRO A 323 31.99 30.65 -4.41
N LEU A 324 31.55 29.52 -3.84
CA LEU A 324 31.96 28.19 -4.33
C LEU A 324 31.43 27.89 -5.74
N GLU A 325 30.18 28.22 -6.01
CA GLU A 325 29.55 28.08 -7.34
C GLU A 325 30.24 28.95 -8.39
N ALA A 326 30.56 30.20 -8.06
CA ALA A 326 31.33 31.10 -8.93
C ALA A 326 32.72 30.54 -9.24
N MET A 327 33.46 30.10 -8.22
CA MET A 327 34.77 29.47 -8.37
C MET A 327 34.70 28.20 -9.24
N ALA A 328 33.67 27.36 -9.03
CA ALA A 328 33.45 26.15 -9.82
C ALA A 328 33.16 26.46 -11.30
N CYS A 329 32.46 27.56 -11.59
CA CYS A 329 32.25 28.06 -12.96
C CYS A 329 33.49 28.71 -13.59
N GLY A 330 34.59 28.88 -12.86
CA GLY A 330 35.80 29.52 -13.34
C GLY A 330 35.80 31.04 -13.24
N THR A 331 34.87 31.63 -12.47
CA THR A 331 34.79 33.08 -12.24
C THR A 331 35.71 33.48 -11.08
N ALA A 332 36.45 34.59 -11.23
CA ALA A 332 37.17 35.18 -10.10
C ALA A 332 36.18 35.52 -8.98
N ALA A 333 36.38 34.95 -7.79
CA ALA A 333 35.50 35.16 -6.63
C ALA A 333 36.25 35.86 -5.50
N ILE A 334 35.65 36.93 -4.97
CA ILE A 334 36.13 37.66 -3.80
C ILE A 334 35.02 37.79 -2.76
N GLY A 335 35.38 37.88 -1.47
CA GLY A 335 34.37 37.93 -0.42
C GLY A 335 34.84 38.39 0.95
N SER A 336 33.94 38.40 1.91
CA SER A 336 34.21 38.83 3.28
C SER A 336 35.25 37.95 3.99
N ARG A 337 36.11 38.55 4.82
CA ARG A 337 37.07 37.85 5.70
C ARG A 337 36.43 37.38 7.02
N THR A 338 35.13 37.11 7.05
CA THR A 338 34.37 36.79 8.27
C THR A 338 33.61 35.47 8.13
N THR A 339 33.33 34.84 9.27
CA THR A 339 32.53 33.60 9.36
C THR A 339 33.13 32.45 8.54
N SER A 340 32.33 31.76 7.74
CA SER A 340 32.71 30.59 6.95
C SER A 340 33.36 30.91 5.59
N ILE A 341 33.25 32.15 5.10
CA ILE A 341 33.78 32.55 3.77
C ILE A 341 35.29 32.31 3.60
N PRO A 342 36.14 32.55 4.61
CA PRO A 342 37.56 32.20 4.53
C PRO A 342 37.80 30.70 4.33
N GLU A 343 36.92 29.84 4.85
CA GLU A 343 37.01 28.39 4.64
C GLU A 343 36.70 28.00 3.20
N VAL A 344 35.87 28.77 2.48
CA VAL A 344 35.51 28.49 1.09
C VAL A 344 36.56 29.05 0.14
N ILE A 345 36.82 30.36 0.18
CA ILE A 345 37.76 31.04 -0.73
C ILE A 345 39.20 30.58 -0.48
N GLY A 346 39.59 30.37 0.78
CA GLY A 346 40.89 29.80 1.14
C GLY A 346 42.11 30.65 0.78
N ARG A 347 41.93 31.95 0.51
CA ARG A 347 42.98 32.84 0.01
C ARG A 347 42.84 34.27 0.54
N ASP A 348 43.86 34.76 1.27
CA ASP A 348 43.78 36.00 2.06
C ASP A 348 43.68 37.29 1.22
N ASP A 349 44.38 37.36 0.09
CA ASP A 349 44.36 38.51 -0.82
C ASP A 349 43.12 38.56 -1.73
N ALA A 350 42.24 37.56 -1.65
CA ALA A 350 40.93 37.52 -2.31
C ALA A 350 39.77 37.93 -1.37
N MET A 351 40.08 38.45 -0.17
CA MET A 351 39.09 38.80 0.84
C MET A 351 39.20 40.24 1.35
N PHE A 352 38.11 40.79 1.86
CA PHE A 352 38.01 42.13 2.45
C PHE A 352 37.23 42.13 3.80
N ASP A 353 37.40 43.14 4.64
CA ASP A 353 36.48 43.41 5.74
C ASP A 353 35.14 43.92 5.17
N PRO A 354 34.02 43.23 5.39
CA PRO A 354 32.73 43.66 4.82
C PRO A 354 32.21 44.97 5.42
N ARG A 355 32.82 45.51 6.47
CA ARG A 355 32.50 46.82 7.05
C ARG A 355 33.34 47.95 6.44
N ASP A 356 34.40 47.63 5.71
CA ASP A 356 35.25 48.60 5.03
C ASP A 356 34.93 48.66 3.53
N ILE A 357 34.12 49.67 3.16
CA ILE A 357 33.76 49.95 1.76
C ILE A 357 35.00 50.27 0.91
N GLY A 358 36.04 50.85 1.52
CA GLY A 358 37.30 51.16 0.83
C GLY A 358 38.07 49.89 0.44
N GLU A 359 38.23 48.95 1.37
CA GLU A 359 38.88 47.65 1.09
C GLU A 359 38.10 46.87 0.02
N MET A 360 36.77 46.82 0.15
CA MET A 360 35.89 46.16 -0.82
C MET A 360 36.02 46.77 -2.22
N SER A 361 35.93 48.11 -2.32
CA SER A 361 36.06 48.83 -3.61
C SER A 361 37.45 48.65 -4.21
N GLY A 362 38.51 48.72 -3.39
CA GLY A 362 39.89 48.53 -3.83
C GLY A 362 40.14 47.13 -4.39
N LEU A 363 39.57 46.10 -3.78
CA LEU A 363 39.71 44.73 -4.29
C LEU A 363 38.90 44.51 -5.57
N ILE A 364 37.66 45.01 -5.65
CA ILE A 364 36.87 44.98 -6.89
C ILE A 364 37.64 45.67 -8.01
N HIS A 365 38.18 46.86 -7.75
CA HIS A 365 38.99 47.61 -8.72
C HIS A 365 40.18 46.78 -9.22
N ARG A 366 40.97 46.21 -8.30
CA ARG A 366 42.13 45.39 -8.63
C ARG A 366 41.76 44.23 -9.56
N VAL A 367 40.70 43.47 -9.24
CA VAL A 367 40.28 42.33 -10.08
C VAL A 367 39.81 42.78 -11.47
N LEU A 368 39.20 43.97 -11.59
CA LEU A 368 38.72 44.48 -12.88
C LEU A 368 39.82 45.05 -13.79
N VAL A 369 40.96 45.49 -13.24
CA VAL A 369 42.02 46.17 -14.02
C VAL A 369 43.35 45.40 -14.09
N ASP A 370 43.58 44.45 -13.19
CA ASP A 370 44.76 43.58 -13.15
C ASP A 370 44.38 42.18 -13.67
N ASP A 371 44.54 41.98 -14.98
CA ASP A 371 44.17 40.73 -15.67
C ASP A 371 44.97 39.53 -15.14
N ASP A 372 46.24 39.71 -14.76
CA ASP A 372 47.08 38.64 -14.21
C ASP A 372 46.55 38.19 -12.85
N PHE A 373 46.19 39.15 -11.99
CA PHE A 373 45.57 38.85 -10.70
C PHE A 373 44.20 38.19 -10.87
N ARG A 374 43.35 38.67 -11.79
CA ARG A 374 42.05 38.05 -12.07
C ARG A 374 42.20 36.60 -12.53
N GLN A 375 43.04 36.35 -13.53
CA GLN A 375 43.28 34.99 -14.05
C GLN A 375 43.88 34.06 -12.98
N ASP A 376 44.70 34.61 -12.07
CA ASP A 376 45.22 33.85 -10.95
C ASP A 376 44.13 33.47 -9.94
N LEU A 377 43.18 34.36 -9.68
CA LEU A 377 41.99 34.05 -8.88
C LEU A 377 41.07 33.03 -9.57
N GLU A 378 40.89 33.10 -10.89
CA GLU A 378 40.11 32.13 -11.67
C GLU A 378 40.73 30.73 -11.60
N ARG A 379 42.05 30.61 -11.79
CA ARG A 379 42.79 29.34 -11.66
C ARG A 379 42.70 28.78 -10.23
N TRP A 380 42.94 29.63 -9.24
CA TRP A 380 42.81 29.26 -7.83
C TRP A 380 41.39 28.80 -7.50
N GLY A 381 40.37 29.51 -8.00
CA GLY A 381 38.97 29.17 -7.80
C GLY A 381 38.63 27.76 -8.28
N ILE A 382 39.05 27.40 -9.49
CA ILE A 382 38.82 26.07 -10.06
C ILE A 382 39.52 24.98 -9.22
N GLU A 383 40.79 25.19 -8.87
CA GLU A 383 41.54 24.24 -8.03
C GLU A 383 40.90 24.08 -6.64
N ARG A 384 40.54 25.21 -6.02
CA ARG A 384 39.92 25.25 -4.70
C ARG A 384 38.55 24.58 -4.69
N ALA A 385 37.71 24.88 -5.68
CA ALA A 385 36.38 24.31 -5.83
C ALA A 385 36.44 22.78 -6.00
N GLY A 386 37.46 22.26 -6.71
CA GLY A 386 37.70 20.83 -6.84
C GLY A 386 37.94 20.08 -5.52
N GLY A 387 38.28 20.79 -4.44
CA GLY A 387 38.41 20.23 -3.10
C GLY A 387 37.08 20.01 -2.35
N PHE A 388 35.96 20.48 -2.90
CA PHE A 388 34.62 20.33 -2.32
C PHE A 388 33.79 19.36 -3.15
N SER A 389 33.39 18.23 -2.55
CA SER A 389 32.48 17.29 -3.20
C SER A 389 31.49 16.71 -2.20
N TRP A 390 30.27 16.44 -2.68
CA TRP A 390 29.24 15.81 -1.88
C TRP A 390 29.64 14.40 -1.40
N ASP A 391 30.44 13.68 -2.18
CA ASP A 391 31.00 12.39 -1.79
C ASP A 391 31.93 12.50 -0.56
N THR A 392 32.74 13.56 -0.49
CA THR A 392 33.62 13.83 0.65
C THR A 392 32.80 14.22 1.89
N THR A 393 31.78 15.07 1.70
CA THR A 393 30.85 15.44 2.78
C THR A 393 30.09 14.22 3.30
N ALA A 394 29.59 13.37 2.42
CA ALA A 394 28.90 12.13 2.79
C ALA A 394 29.82 11.16 3.54
N ALA A 395 31.08 10.99 3.10
CA ALA A 395 32.06 10.15 3.80
C ALA A 395 32.31 10.63 5.23
N ARG A 396 32.49 11.95 5.43
CA ARG A 396 32.66 12.55 6.77
C ARG A 396 31.41 12.39 7.63
N ALA A 397 30.23 12.53 7.03
CA ALA A 397 28.97 12.33 7.74
C ALA A 397 28.81 10.88 8.22
N VAL A 398 29.16 9.89 7.38
CA VAL A 398 29.16 8.46 7.76
C VAL A 398 30.11 8.20 8.92
N GLU A 399 31.36 8.67 8.84
CA GLU A 399 32.35 8.53 9.92
C GLU A 399 31.86 9.12 11.26
N ALA A 400 31.25 10.30 11.20
CA ALA A 400 30.64 10.94 12.37
C ALA A 400 29.49 10.10 12.95
N MET A 401 28.58 9.61 12.10
CA MET A 401 27.45 8.77 12.52
C MET A 401 27.91 7.44 13.14
N GLU A 402 28.94 6.80 12.58
CA GLU A 402 29.55 5.60 13.16
C GLU A 402 30.12 5.86 14.56
N SER A 403 30.80 6.99 14.75
CA SER A 403 31.36 7.37 16.05
C SER A 403 30.26 7.55 17.09
N VAL A 404 29.18 8.26 16.74
CA VAL A 404 28.01 8.47 17.62
C VAL A 404 27.34 7.14 18.00
N ALA A 405 27.14 6.24 17.03
CA ALA A 405 26.55 4.93 17.27
C ALA A 405 27.41 4.05 18.23
N LYS A 406 28.74 4.05 18.05
CA LYS A 406 29.67 3.27 18.89
C LYS A 406 29.71 3.75 20.35
N GLN A 407 29.69 5.06 20.58
CA GLN A 407 29.70 5.64 21.93
C GLN A 407 28.44 5.27 22.72
N GLY A 408 27.32 5.04 22.03
CA GLY A 408 26.06 4.65 22.62
C GLY A 408 25.99 3.23 23.16
N ALA A 409 26.58 2.27 22.45
CA ALA A 409 26.60 0.86 22.82
C ALA A 409 27.37 0.59 24.14
N SER A 410 28.28 1.49 24.53
CA SER A 410 29.04 1.39 25.78
C SER A 410 28.24 1.83 27.01
N ALA A 411 27.26 2.73 26.86
CA ALA A 411 26.41 3.19 27.97
C ALA A 411 25.24 2.24 28.24
N ALA A 412 24.65 1.63 27.21
CA ALA A 412 23.54 0.68 27.35
C ALA A 412 23.94 -0.64 28.07
N ARG A 413 25.22 -1.04 28.01
CA ARG A 413 25.74 -2.21 28.75
C ARG A 413 25.93 -1.98 30.25
N SER A 414 25.76 -0.75 30.73
CA SER A 414 25.92 -0.37 32.14
C SER A 414 24.61 -0.33 32.94
N ALA A 415 23.46 -0.57 32.31
CA ALA A 415 22.13 -0.39 32.92
C ALA A 415 21.37 -1.70 33.21
N SER A 416 22.05 -2.86 33.26
CA SER A 416 21.46 -4.10 33.80
C SER A 416 21.80 -4.27 35.29
N GLY A 417 21.46 -3.28 36.10
CA GLY A 417 21.50 -3.37 37.56
C GLY A 417 20.15 -3.88 38.06
N ALA A 418 20.06 -5.15 38.42
CA ALA A 418 18.87 -5.72 39.06
C ALA A 418 18.56 -4.98 40.37
N ALA A 419 17.33 -4.50 40.52
CA ALA A 419 16.76 -3.94 41.74
C ALA A 419 15.61 -4.85 42.26
N PRO A 420 15.32 -4.86 43.58
CA PRO A 420 14.86 -6.04 44.32
C PRO A 420 13.33 -6.28 44.29
N TRP A 421 12.96 -7.56 44.44
CA TRP A 421 11.64 -8.18 44.69
C TRP A 421 10.38 -7.33 44.38
N ARG A 422 9.90 -7.42 43.14
CA ARG A 422 8.56 -6.94 42.75
C ARG A 422 7.46 -7.94 43.14
N ARG A 423 6.31 -7.43 43.59
CA ARG A 423 5.04 -8.18 43.68
C ARG A 423 4.79 -8.91 42.35
N LYS A 424 4.22 -10.12 42.40
CA LYS A 424 3.78 -10.82 41.18
C LYS A 424 2.84 -9.90 40.38
N PRO A 425 3.01 -9.75 39.05
CA PRO A 425 2.07 -8.98 38.24
C PRO A 425 0.66 -9.55 38.35
N ARG A 426 -0.36 -8.68 38.33
CA ARG A 426 -1.76 -9.10 38.31
C ARG A 426 -2.15 -9.50 36.90
N MET A 427 -2.78 -10.66 36.75
CA MET A 427 -3.23 -11.20 35.47
C MET A 427 -4.74 -11.48 35.50
N ALA A 428 -5.45 -11.00 34.47
CA ALA A 428 -6.80 -11.45 34.16
C ALA A 428 -6.72 -12.63 33.17
N MET A 429 -7.25 -13.78 33.56
CA MET A 429 -7.39 -14.97 32.70
C MET A 429 -8.85 -15.11 32.26
N VAL A 430 -9.16 -14.77 31.01
CA VAL A 430 -10.50 -14.85 30.44
C VAL A 430 -10.69 -16.22 29.81
N THR A 431 -11.44 -17.11 30.49
CA THR A 431 -11.56 -18.52 30.11
C THR A 431 -12.82 -19.16 30.69
N PRO A 432 -13.46 -20.13 30.02
CA PRO A 432 -14.40 -21.03 30.69
C PRO A 432 -13.69 -21.92 31.72
N LEU A 433 -14.45 -22.43 32.69
CA LEU A 433 -14.02 -23.39 33.70
C LEU A 433 -15.03 -24.57 33.83
N PRO A 434 -14.61 -25.72 34.38
CA PRO A 434 -15.53 -26.81 34.72
C PRO A 434 -16.66 -26.29 35.63
N PRO A 435 -17.93 -26.75 35.49
CA PRO A 435 -18.40 -27.90 34.71
C PRO A 435 -18.75 -27.57 33.24
N GLY A 436 -18.30 -26.43 32.71
CA GLY A 436 -18.49 -26.08 31.30
C GLY A 436 -17.94 -27.16 30.38
N ARG A 437 -18.77 -27.71 29.50
CA ARG A 437 -18.42 -28.83 28.60
C ARG A 437 -17.57 -28.35 27.41
N SER A 438 -16.34 -27.93 27.69
CA SER A 438 -15.36 -27.48 26.71
C SER A 438 -13.98 -28.02 27.08
N GLY A 439 -13.24 -28.58 26.13
CA GLY A 439 -11.86 -29.04 26.37
C GLY A 439 -10.93 -27.91 26.84
N ILE A 440 -11.28 -26.65 26.55
CA ILE A 440 -10.55 -25.46 27.03
C ILE A 440 -10.78 -25.24 28.53
N ALA A 441 -11.96 -25.59 29.06
CA ALA A 441 -12.24 -25.47 30.48
C ALA A 441 -11.34 -26.40 31.31
N ASP A 442 -11.21 -27.66 30.88
CA ASP A 442 -10.32 -28.64 31.50
C ASP A 442 -8.84 -28.26 31.34
N TYR A 443 -8.47 -27.73 30.17
CA TYR A 443 -7.14 -27.21 29.91
C TYR A 443 -6.77 -26.05 30.84
N ALA A 444 -7.66 -25.05 30.98
CA ALA A 444 -7.45 -23.90 31.85
C ALA A 444 -7.33 -24.31 33.33
N ALA A 445 -8.14 -25.29 33.77
CA ALA A 445 -8.07 -25.85 35.12
C ALA A 445 -6.69 -26.45 35.46
N GLN A 446 -5.97 -26.97 34.46
CA GLN A 446 -4.61 -27.51 34.64
C GLN A 446 -3.51 -26.43 34.49
N LEU A 447 -3.71 -25.45 33.62
CA LEU A 447 -2.72 -24.39 33.34
C LEU A 447 -2.64 -23.35 34.47
N ILE A 448 -3.78 -22.87 34.99
CA ILE A 448 -3.84 -21.78 35.97
C ILE A 448 -3.02 -22.09 37.25
N PRO A 449 -3.11 -23.29 37.86
CA PRO A 449 -2.28 -23.64 39.02
C PRO A 449 -0.77 -23.53 38.77
N ALA A 450 -0.33 -23.87 37.55
CA ALA A 450 1.08 -23.77 37.18
C ALA A 450 1.51 -22.32 36.91
N LEU A 451 0.65 -21.50 36.30
CA LEU A 451 0.90 -20.08 36.04
C LEU A 451 0.87 -19.20 37.28
N ALA A 452 0.10 -19.57 38.31
CA ALA A 452 0.02 -18.83 39.58
C ALA A 452 1.37 -18.73 40.31
N ARG A 453 2.39 -19.49 39.88
CA ARG A 453 3.79 -19.33 40.33
C ARG A 453 4.38 -17.97 39.94
N TYR A 454 3.92 -17.42 38.82
CA TYR A 454 4.44 -16.20 38.22
C TYR A 454 3.52 -14.99 38.44
N TYR A 455 2.21 -15.21 38.45
CA TYR A 455 1.20 -14.15 38.47
C TYR A 455 0.24 -14.25 39.66
N GLU A 456 -0.34 -13.11 40.06
CA GLU A 456 -1.54 -13.05 40.88
C GLU A 456 -2.75 -13.07 39.93
N ILE A 457 -3.52 -14.16 39.90
CA ILE A 457 -4.49 -14.43 38.82
C ILE A 457 -5.93 -14.23 39.33
N ASP A 458 -6.69 -13.41 38.61
CA ASP A 458 -8.15 -13.41 38.65
C ASP A 458 -8.67 -14.09 37.37
N VAL A 459 -9.66 -14.97 37.52
CA VAL A 459 -10.31 -15.66 36.40
C VAL A 459 -11.61 -14.95 36.05
N ILE A 460 -11.74 -14.59 34.78
CA ILE A 460 -12.91 -13.89 34.24
C ILE A 460 -13.74 -14.90 33.46
N THR A 461 -14.96 -15.16 33.92
CA THR A 461 -15.90 -16.09 33.28
C THR A 461 -17.35 -15.62 33.47
N PRO A 462 -18.24 -15.81 32.48
CA PRO A 462 -19.68 -15.54 32.64
C PRO A 462 -20.41 -16.62 33.44
N GLN A 463 -19.73 -17.70 33.86
CA GLN A 463 -20.34 -18.82 34.59
C GLN A 463 -20.58 -18.48 36.06
N ASP A 464 -21.79 -18.72 36.56
CA ASP A 464 -22.14 -18.52 37.98
C ASP A 464 -21.67 -19.69 38.88
N ASP A 465 -21.55 -20.90 38.32
CA ASP A 465 -21.07 -22.10 39.02
C ASP A 465 -19.73 -22.58 38.44
N VAL A 466 -18.71 -22.72 39.30
CA VAL A 466 -17.34 -23.12 38.95
C VAL A 466 -16.91 -24.30 39.82
N GLN A 467 -16.72 -25.46 39.18
CA GLN A 467 -16.32 -26.72 39.78
C GLN A 467 -14.81 -26.97 39.60
N ALA A 468 -13.99 -25.98 39.98
CA ALA A 468 -12.52 -26.06 39.98
C ALA A 468 -11.98 -25.69 41.37
N THR A 469 -11.90 -26.67 42.27
CA THR A 469 -11.61 -26.48 43.70
C THR A 469 -10.34 -25.68 43.96
N TRP A 470 -9.26 -25.95 43.21
CA TRP A 470 -8.00 -25.22 43.38
C TRP A 470 -8.14 -23.75 42.99
N ILE A 471 -8.82 -23.46 41.88
CA ILE A 471 -8.99 -22.10 41.36
C ILE A 471 -9.88 -21.29 42.30
N ALA A 472 -11.02 -21.84 42.73
CA ALA A 472 -11.93 -21.18 43.66
C ALA A 472 -11.29 -20.83 45.00
N ALA A 473 -10.26 -21.60 45.42
CA ALA A 473 -9.53 -21.35 46.66
C ALA A 473 -8.36 -20.37 46.53
N ASN A 474 -7.81 -20.15 45.33
CA ASN A 474 -6.53 -19.44 45.14
C ASN A 474 -6.59 -18.24 44.16
N CYS A 475 -7.70 -18.09 43.43
CA CYS A 475 -7.88 -17.02 42.44
C CYS A 475 -9.18 -16.26 42.71
N GLY A 476 -9.24 -14.96 42.38
CA GLY A 476 -10.51 -14.25 42.37
C GLY A 476 -11.32 -14.63 41.13
N ILE A 477 -12.56 -15.10 41.31
CA ILE A 477 -13.47 -15.38 40.19
C ILE A 477 -14.35 -14.14 40.00
N ARG A 478 -14.33 -13.58 38.79
CA ARG A 478 -15.04 -12.33 38.45
C ARG A 478 -15.87 -12.54 37.20
N ASN A 479 -17.01 -11.85 37.13
CA ASN A 479 -17.83 -11.83 35.92
C ASN A 479 -17.33 -10.76 34.92
N VAL A 480 -17.87 -10.81 33.71
CA VAL A 480 -17.49 -9.91 32.61
C VAL A 480 -17.71 -8.43 32.97
N GLY A 481 -18.87 -8.07 33.51
CA GLY A 481 -19.17 -6.67 33.85
C GLY A 481 -18.24 -6.10 34.92
N TRP A 482 -17.84 -6.91 35.90
CA TRP A 482 -16.82 -6.51 36.88
C TRP A 482 -15.47 -6.29 36.20
N PHE A 483 -15.05 -7.19 35.31
CA PHE A 483 -13.79 -7.05 34.59
C PHE A 483 -13.74 -5.76 33.77
N GLU A 484 -14.80 -5.40 33.06
CA GLU A 484 -14.84 -4.16 32.26
C GLU A 484 -14.57 -2.90 33.09
N ALA A 485 -15.04 -2.85 34.33
CA ALA A 485 -14.82 -1.74 35.25
C ALA A 485 -13.40 -1.71 35.85
N HIS A 486 -12.73 -2.86 35.95
CA HIS A 486 -11.46 -3.04 36.66
C HIS A 486 -10.31 -3.48 35.75
N ALA A 487 -10.52 -3.53 34.42
CA ALA A 487 -9.52 -4.02 33.46
C ALA A 487 -8.19 -3.25 33.53
N HIS A 488 -8.26 -1.96 33.86
CA HIS A 488 -7.10 -1.08 34.02
C HIS A 488 -6.20 -1.45 35.23
N GLU A 489 -6.68 -2.28 36.17
CA GLU A 489 -5.91 -2.75 37.33
C GLU A 489 -4.99 -3.93 37.01
N TYR A 490 -5.12 -4.54 35.83
CA TYR A 490 -4.34 -5.72 35.44
C TYR A 490 -3.11 -5.35 34.63
N ASP A 491 -1.98 -5.96 34.99
CA ASP A 491 -0.74 -5.84 34.24
C ASP A 491 -0.77 -6.70 32.97
N ARG A 492 -1.44 -7.86 33.03
CA ARG A 492 -1.56 -8.84 31.94
C ARG A 492 -3.01 -9.28 31.74
N ILE A 493 -3.41 -9.47 30.50
CA ILE A 493 -4.72 -10.05 30.13
C ILE A 493 -4.45 -11.20 29.16
N VAL A 494 -5.04 -12.36 29.42
CA VAL A 494 -4.92 -13.57 28.58
C VAL A 494 -6.32 -14.09 28.24
N TYR A 495 -6.57 -14.37 26.97
CA TYR A 495 -7.83 -14.91 26.46
C TYR A 495 -7.66 -16.33 25.95
N GLN A 496 -8.52 -17.26 26.36
CA GLN A 496 -8.58 -18.63 25.83
C GLN A 496 -9.70 -18.73 24.79
N PHE A 497 -9.36 -18.56 23.51
CA PHE A 497 -10.32 -18.57 22.39
C PHE A 497 -10.48 -19.97 21.79
N GLY A 498 -11.73 -20.38 21.58
CA GLY A 498 -12.10 -21.59 20.86
C GLY A 498 -13.39 -21.41 20.07
N ASN A 499 -13.74 -22.40 19.26
CA ASN A 499 -14.91 -22.33 18.37
C ASN A 499 -16.19 -22.84 19.04
N SER A 500 -16.58 -22.23 20.16
CA SER A 500 -17.70 -22.69 21.00
C SER A 500 -18.42 -21.51 21.67
N THR A 501 -19.71 -21.68 22.00
CA THR A 501 -20.54 -20.61 22.60
C THR A 501 -20.06 -20.14 23.97
N PHE A 502 -19.19 -20.90 24.65
CA PHE A 502 -18.55 -20.45 25.91
C PHE A 502 -17.60 -19.25 25.72
N HIS A 503 -17.21 -18.92 24.48
CA HIS A 503 -16.22 -17.88 24.16
C HIS A 503 -16.84 -16.58 23.60
N THR A 504 -18.17 -16.51 23.46
CA THR A 504 -18.86 -15.37 22.78
C THR A 504 -18.52 -14.00 23.37
N HIS A 505 -18.51 -13.88 24.70
CA HIS A 505 -18.19 -12.63 25.41
C HIS A 505 -16.76 -12.11 25.12
N MET A 506 -15.84 -12.98 24.72
CA MET A 506 -14.45 -12.57 24.46
C MET A 506 -14.32 -11.70 23.21
N PHE A 507 -15.24 -11.85 22.23
CA PHE A 507 -15.24 -11.06 20.99
C PHE A 507 -15.51 -9.57 21.23
N ASP A 508 -16.24 -9.19 22.28
CA ASP A 508 -16.43 -7.79 22.67
C ASP A 508 -15.31 -7.26 23.56
N LEU A 509 -14.80 -8.12 24.43
CA LEU A 509 -13.78 -7.73 25.39
C LEU A 509 -12.44 -7.47 24.71
N LEU A 510 -12.05 -8.32 23.76
CA LEU A 510 -10.70 -8.27 23.17
C LEU A 510 -10.41 -6.93 22.46
N PRO A 511 -11.30 -6.37 21.60
CA PRO A 511 -11.05 -5.06 20.98
C PRO A 511 -10.96 -3.91 21.98
N ARG A 512 -11.63 -4.02 23.14
CA ARG A 512 -11.68 -2.97 24.17
C ARG A 512 -10.53 -3.09 25.17
N PHE A 513 -10.12 -4.33 25.47
CA PHE A 513 -9.06 -4.65 26.44
C PHE A 513 -8.07 -5.65 25.82
N PRO A 514 -7.22 -5.21 24.87
CA PRO A 514 -6.30 -6.11 24.17
C PRO A 514 -5.41 -6.92 25.11
N GLY A 515 -5.34 -8.23 24.90
CA GLY A 515 -4.54 -9.18 25.67
C GLY A 515 -3.87 -10.24 24.79
N VAL A 516 -3.08 -11.12 25.40
CA VAL A 516 -2.51 -12.28 24.69
C VAL A 516 -3.63 -13.27 24.42
N VAL A 517 -3.75 -13.74 23.17
CA VAL A 517 -4.78 -14.69 22.78
C VAL A 517 -4.14 -16.07 22.61
N VAL A 518 -4.68 -17.05 23.33
CA VAL A 518 -4.45 -18.46 23.08
C VAL A 518 -5.53 -18.95 22.14
N LEU A 519 -5.16 -19.27 20.91
CA LEU A 519 -6.09 -19.69 19.87
C LEU A 519 -6.06 -21.21 19.75
N HIS A 520 -7.11 -21.87 20.26
CA HIS A 520 -7.25 -23.33 20.25
C HIS A 520 -7.78 -23.87 18.93
N ASP A 521 -8.67 -23.10 18.28
CA ASP A 521 -9.26 -23.41 16.98
C ASP A 521 -8.99 -22.25 16.03
N PHE A 522 -8.48 -22.53 14.82
CA PHE A 522 -8.16 -21.45 13.88
C PHE A 522 -9.43 -20.86 13.25
N PHE A 523 -10.41 -21.67 12.85
CA PHE A 523 -11.49 -21.17 11.99
C PHE A 523 -12.47 -20.19 12.66
N LEU A 524 -12.90 -20.41 13.90
CA LEU A 524 -13.93 -19.59 14.60
C LEU A 524 -15.22 -19.27 13.80
N SER A 525 -15.42 -19.86 12.62
CA SER A 525 -16.53 -19.57 11.70
C SER A 525 -17.86 -20.10 12.24
N SER A 526 -17.82 -21.20 12.99
CA SER A 526 -19.02 -21.80 13.59
C SER A 526 -19.62 -20.92 14.69
N ILE A 527 -18.80 -20.32 15.55
CA ILE A 527 -19.31 -19.37 16.55
C ILE A 527 -19.80 -18.07 15.91
N ALA A 528 -19.13 -17.57 14.86
CA ALA A 528 -19.57 -16.38 14.15
C ALA A 528 -20.95 -16.60 13.49
N ALA A 529 -21.13 -17.73 12.79
CA ALA A 529 -22.40 -18.10 12.18
C ALA A 529 -23.50 -18.34 13.23
N TYR A 530 -23.18 -19.02 14.35
CA TYR A 530 -24.13 -19.24 15.44
C TYR A 530 -24.71 -17.91 15.96
N LEU A 531 -23.85 -16.93 16.26
CA LEU A 531 -24.28 -15.63 16.79
C LEU A 531 -25.20 -14.87 15.83
N GLU A 532 -24.98 -15.00 14.51
CA GLU A 532 -25.84 -14.37 13.51
C GLU A 532 -27.16 -15.13 13.35
N ILE A 533 -27.11 -16.45 13.21
CA ILE A 533 -28.29 -17.31 12.98
C ILE A 533 -29.21 -17.36 14.20
N SER A 534 -28.66 -17.30 15.42
CA SER A 534 -29.45 -17.23 16.66
C SER A 534 -30.13 -15.87 16.87
N GLY A 535 -29.73 -14.85 16.10
CA GLY A 535 -30.20 -13.48 16.24
C GLY A 535 -29.51 -12.68 17.36
N GLU A 536 -28.52 -13.26 18.05
CA GLU A 536 -27.75 -12.55 19.09
C GLU A 536 -26.93 -11.39 18.51
N ARG A 537 -26.39 -11.56 17.30
CA ARG A 537 -25.63 -10.52 16.56
C ARG A 537 -25.96 -10.53 15.06
N PRO A 538 -27.03 -9.85 14.64
CA PRO A 538 -27.38 -9.74 13.23
C PRO A 538 -26.23 -9.17 12.38
N GLY A 539 -25.90 -9.83 11.28
CA GLY A 539 -24.89 -9.40 10.30
C GLY A 539 -23.41 -9.58 10.70
N TRP A 540 -23.13 -10.15 11.89
CA TRP A 540 -21.76 -10.32 12.38
C TRP A 540 -20.94 -11.29 11.54
N TRP A 541 -21.50 -12.45 11.17
CA TRP A 541 -20.82 -13.43 10.33
C TRP A 541 -20.61 -12.88 8.91
N THR A 542 -21.59 -12.15 8.38
CA THR A 542 -21.47 -11.44 7.08
C THR A 542 -20.26 -10.51 7.10
N ARG A 543 -20.15 -9.68 8.14
CA ARG A 543 -19.05 -8.73 8.31
C ARG A 543 -17.71 -9.45 8.47
N ALA A 544 -17.65 -10.49 9.29
CA ALA A 544 -16.42 -11.26 9.52
C ALA A 544 -15.92 -11.94 8.23
N LEU A 545 -16.82 -12.51 7.42
CA LEU A 545 -16.47 -13.10 6.11
C LEU A 545 -15.93 -12.03 5.15
N TYR A 546 -16.61 -10.88 5.04
CA TYR A 546 -16.18 -9.78 4.19
C TYR A 546 -14.83 -9.21 4.62
N GLN A 547 -14.62 -8.96 5.91
CA GLN A 547 -13.34 -8.44 6.42
C GLN A 547 -12.21 -9.43 6.18
N SER A 548 -12.46 -10.73 6.37
CA SER A 548 -11.46 -11.79 6.24
C SER A 548 -11.11 -12.12 4.79
N HIS A 549 -12.10 -12.14 3.90
CA HIS A 549 -11.97 -12.77 2.58
C HIS A 549 -12.58 -11.96 1.41
N GLY A 550 -13.24 -10.83 1.70
CA GLY A 550 -13.90 -9.99 0.71
C GLY A 550 -15.15 -10.62 0.09
N TYR A 551 -15.52 -10.12 -1.09
CA TYR A 551 -16.71 -10.55 -1.83
C TYR A 551 -16.76 -12.04 -2.22
N PRO A 552 -15.65 -12.72 -2.57
CA PRO A 552 -15.71 -14.15 -2.90
C PRO A 552 -16.32 -15.02 -1.81
N ALA A 553 -16.04 -14.74 -0.53
CA ALA A 553 -16.65 -15.48 0.58
C ALA A 553 -18.15 -15.18 0.75
N LEU A 554 -18.57 -13.94 0.47
CA LEU A 554 -20.00 -13.58 0.48
C LEU A 554 -20.75 -14.31 -0.65
N MET A 555 -20.17 -14.42 -1.84
CA MET A 555 -20.74 -15.15 -2.97
C MET A 555 -20.87 -16.65 -2.66
N VAL A 556 -19.85 -17.26 -2.07
CA VAL A 556 -19.94 -18.68 -1.64
C VAL A 556 -21.01 -18.85 -0.58
N ARG A 557 -21.09 -17.94 0.39
CA ARG A 557 -22.13 -18.00 1.42
C ARG A 557 -23.54 -17.90 0.83
N ASP A 558 -23.76 -16.99 -0.13
CA ASP A 558 -25.07 -16.77 -0.73
C ASP A 558 -25.50 -17.93 -1.65
N SER A 559 -24.54 -18.52 -2.37
CA SER A 559 -24.78 -19.67 -3.26
C SER A 559 -24.71 -21.04 -2.58
N ALA A 560 -24.28 -21.11 -1.31
CA ALA A 560 -24.13 -22.37 -0.58
C ALA A 560 -25.48 -23.06 -0.35
N ALA A 561 -25.49 -24.39 -0.50
CA ALA A 561 -26.68 -25.19 -0.20
C ALA A 561 -26.98 -25.19 1.31
N THR A 562 -25.93 -25.15 2.13
CA THR A 562 -26.04 -25.05 3.59
C THR A 562 -25.05 -24.04 4.16
N PRO A 563 -25.35 -23.39 5.31
CA PRO A 563 -24.39 -22.52 5.98
C PRO A 563 -23.05 -23.23 6.30
N GLN A 564 -23.07 -24.56 6.43
CA GLN A 564 -21.90 -25.38 6.73
C GLN A 564 -20.82 -25.29 5.64
N ASP A 565 -21.22 -25.20 4.37
CA ASP A 565 -20.29 -25.14 3.25
C ASP A 565 -19.39 -23.90 3.33
N ALA A 566 -19.97 -22.75 3.68
CA ALA A 566 -19.22 -21.51 3.88
C ALA A 566 -18.40 -21.52 5.19
N MET A 567 -18.93 -22.11 6.26
CA MET A 567 -18.21 -22.24 7.54
C MET A 567 -16.95 -23.09 7.43
N ASP A 568 -16.98 -24.15 6.62
CA ASP A 568 -15.83 -25.03 6.42
C ASP A 568 -14.85 -24.50 5.37
N ALA A 569 -15.31 -23.63 4.46
CA ALA A 569 -14.46 -23.00 3.47
C ALA A 569 -13.66 -21.81 4.02
N PHE A 570 -14.21 -21.03 4.95
CA PHE A 570 -13.63 -19.74 5.34
C PHE A 570 -13.46 -19.56 6.86
N PRO A 571 -12.24 -19.28 7.36
CA PRO A 571 -12.02 -18.89 8.75
C PRO A 571 -12.50 -17.45 9.02
N CYS A 572 -13.06 -17.20 10.20
CA CYS A 572 -13.57 -15.90 10.66
C CYS A 572 -12.86 -15.42 11.94
N ASN A 573 -11.54 -15.61 12.04
CA ASN A 573 -10.73 -15.21 13.20
C ASN A 573 -9.88 -13.96 12.98
N LEU A 574 -9.94 -13.30 11.80
CA LEU A 574 -9.06 -12.16 11.48
C LEU A 574 -9.11 -11.04 12.53
N ASP A 575 -10.30 -10.63 12.96
CA ASP A 575 -10.47 -9.59 13.98
C ASP A 575 -9.83 -9.99 15.33
N VAL A 576 -9.86 -11.27 15.67
CA VAL A 576 -9.21 -11.81 16.87
C VAL A 576 -7.70 -11.76 16.73
N LEU A 577 -7.17 -12.14 15.56
CA LEU A 577 -5.73 -12.07 15.29
C LEU A 577 -5.22 -10.62 15.31
N GLN A 578 -5.98 -9.68 14.75
CA GLN A 578 -5.61 -8.26 14.69
C GLN A 578 -5.71 -7.53 16.03
N ALA A 579 -6.65 -7.93 16.90
CA ALA A 579 -6.82 -7.32 18.22
C ALA A 579 -5.92 -7.93 19.31
N ALA A 580 -5.30 -9.09 19.06
CA ALA A 580 -4.41 -9.75 20.01
C ALA A 580 -3.11 -8.94 20.26
N ARG A 581 -2.60 -8.96 21.48
CA ARG A 581 -1.26 -8.44 21.80
C ARG A 581 -0.12 -9.38 21.42
N GLY A 582 -0.46 -10.65 21.30
CA GLY A 582 0.40 -11.76 20.93
C GLY A 582 -0.44 -13.01 20.84
N LEU A 583 -0.02 -13.93 19.99
CA LEU A 583 -0.78 -15.12 19.65
C LEU A 583 -0.03 -16.36 20.10
N ILE A 584 -0.70 -17.18 20.92
CA ILE A 584 -0.22 -18.49 21.31
C ILE A 584 -1.08 -19.52 20.59
N VAL A 585 -0.43 -20.42 19.88
CA VAL A 585 -1.06 -21.60 19.28
C VAL A 585 -0.34 -22.87 19.71
N HIS A 586 -0.99 -24.01 19.50
CA HIS A 586 -0.48 -25.31 19.91
C HIS A 586 0.17 -26.12 18.77
N SER A 587 0.20 -25.58 17.55
CA SER A 587 0.73 -26.23 16.35
C SER A 587 1.25 -25.19 15.36
N ARG A 588 2.36 -25.51 14.66
CA ARG A 588 2.90 -24.64 13.60
C ARG A 588 1.97 -24.56 12.40
N THR A 589 1.15 -25.58 12.18
CA THR A 589 0.14 -25.61 11.12
C THR A 589 -0.81 -24.41 11.21
N ALA A 590 -1.27 -24.03 12.41
CA ALA A 590 -2.13 -22.86 12.59
C ALA A 590 -1.45 -21.53 12.18
N ILE A 591 -0.13 -21.41 12.45
CA ILE A 591 0.67 -20.25 12.00
C ILE A 591 0.77 -20.22 10.47
N GLY A 592 0.97 -21.39 9.85
CA GLY A 592 0.97 -21.53 8.39
C GLY A 592 -0.37 -21.14 7.77
N MET A 593 -1.49 -21.51 8.39
CA MET A 593 -2.83 -21.15 7.96
C MET A 593 -3.07 -19.63 8.04
N ALA A 594 -2.61 -18.94 9.08
CA ALA A 594 -2.66 -17.48 9.14
C ALA A 594 -1.97 -16.83 7.93
N SER A 595 -0.77 -17.31 7.61
CA SER A 595 0.00 -16.82 6.45
C SER A 595 -0.72 -17.10 5.12
N GLN A 596 -1.33 -18.27 4.99
CA GLN A 596 -2.09 -18.67 3.80
C GLN A 596 -3.36 -17.84 3.62
N TRP A 597 -4.16 -17.69 4.68
CA TRP A 597 -5.47 -17.06 4.60
C TRP A 597 -5.42 -15.54 4.63
N TYR A 598 -4.46 -14.94 5.32
CA TYR A 598 -4.45 -13.50 5.59
C TYR A 598 -3.14 -12.80 5.20
N GLY A 599 -2.13 -13.53 4.74
CA GLY A 599 -0.81 -12.99 4.43
C GLY A 599 0.17 -13.09 5.61
N LYS A 600 1.45 -12.81 5.34
CA LYS A 600 2.52 -12.92 6.32
C LYS A 600 2.40 -11.83 7.40
N ASP A 601 2.76 -12.21 8.63
CA ASP A 601 2.84 -11.32 9.80
C ASP A 601 4.27 -11.36 10.40
N ASP A 602 4.53 -10.49 11.38
CA ASP A 602 5.78 -10.50 12.14
C ASP A 602 5.92 -11.80 12.93
N ALA A 603 7.02 -12.52 12.70
CA ALA A 603 7.32 -13.77 13.40
C ALA A 603 7.34 -13.61 14.93
N ASP A 604 7.67 -12.40 15.41
CA ASP A 604 7.73 -12.05 16.83
C ASP A 604 6.35 -11.96 17.50
N HIS A 605 5.25 -11.95 16.73
CA HIS A 605 3.88 -11.87 17.25
C HIS A 605 3.29 -13.23 17.66
N TRP A 606 3.94 -14.34 17.27
CA TRP A 606 3.49 -15.70 17.55
C TRP A 606 4.39 -16.40 18.57
N ASP A 607 3.81 -17.36 19.28
CA ASP A 607 4.55 -18.42 19.96
C ASP A 607 3.81 -19.76 19.76
N ASN A 608 4.57 -20.82 19.52
CA ASN A 608 4.03 -22.17 19.50
C ASN A 608 4.35 -22.83 20.84
N ILE A 609 3.34 -22.87 21.70
CA ILE A 609 3.44 -23.53 23.00
C ILE A 609 2.64 -24.83 22.94
N PRO A 610 3.27 -25.99 23.18
CA PRO A 610 2.60 -27.28 23.10
C PRO A 610 1.38 -27.37 24.01
N LEU A 611 0.35 -28.10 23.55
CA LEU A 611 -0.86 -28.32 24.33
C LEU A 611 -0.53 -29.14 25.59
N LEU A 612 -0.76 -28.55 26.76
CA LEU A 612 -0.46 -29.11 28.08
C LEU A 612 -1.08 -30.49 28.29
N ARG A 613 -0.31 -31.44 28.81
CA ARG A 613 -0.78 -32.77 29.25
C ARG A 613 -0.14 -33.19 30.56
N ALA A 614 -0.97 -33.68 31.48
CA ALA A 614 -0.50 -34.29 32.72
C ALA A 614 -0.12 -35.76 32.48
N PRO A 615 0.99 -36.25 33.06
CA PRO A 615 1.32 -37.67 33.01
C PRO A 615 0.27 -38.50 33.76
N PRO A 616 -0.05 -39.71 33.27
CA PRO A 616 -0.95 -40.62 33.98
C PRO A 616 -0.29 -41.22 35.23
N ASN A 617 -1.12 -41.70 36.17
CA ASN A 617 -0.65 -42.46 37.33
C ASN A 617 -0.14 -43.86 36.90
N GLU A 618 1.05 -44.24 37.39
CA GLU A 618 1.79 -45.44 36.96
C GLU A 618 1.14 -46.78 37.33
N ASP A 619 0.21 -46.83 38.29
CA ASP A 619 -0.42 -48.06 38.80
C ASP A 619 -1.69 -48.52 38.02
N SER A 620 -2.01 -47.90 36.88
CA SER A 620 -3.37 -47.94 36.29
C SER A 620 -3.67 -49.06 35.27
N ARG A 621 -2.68 -49.55 34.49
CA ARG A 621 -2.95 -50.44 33.33
C ARG A 621 -3.57 -51.78 33.70
N ARG A 622 -3.00 -52.51 34.67
CA ARG A 622 -3.50 -53.84 35.07
C ARG A 622 -4.95 -53.74 35.61
N ILE A 623 -5.20 -52.76 36.47
CA ILE A 623 -6.53 -52.48 37.04
C ILE A 623 -7.53 -52.14 35.93
N ALA A 624 -7.10 -51.35 34.94
CA ALA A 624 -7.95 -50.98 33.82
C ALA A 624 -8.31 -52.17 32.92
N ARG A 625 -7.35 -53.05 32.63
CA ARG A 625 -7.59 -54.28 31.85
C ARG A 625 -8.51 -55.25 32.58
N GLU A 626 -8.33 -55.43 33.89
CA GLU A 626 -9.24 -56.22 34.74
C GLU A 626 -10.66 -55.64 34.74
N LYS A 627 -10.81 -54.31 34.89
CA LYS A 627 -12.11 -53.62 34.87
C LYS A 627 -12.83 -53.77 33.52
N LEU A 628 -12.09 -53.84 32.42
CA LEU A 628 -12.63 -54.04 31.07
C LEU A 628 -12.77 -55.52 30.67
N GLY A 629 -12.40 -56.46 31.56
CA GLY A 629 -12.48 -57.90 31.29
C GLY A 629 -11.55 -58.38 30.16
N LEU A 630 -10.37 -57.76 30.02
CA LEU A 630 -9.35 -58.12 29.03
C LEU A 630 -8.34 -59.10 29.63
N LEU A 631 -7.98 -60.13 28.87
CA LEU A 631 -6.88 -61.03 29.22
C LEU A 631 -5.51 -60.36 28.96
N ASP A 632 -4.43 -60.89 29.51
CA ASP A 632 -3.08 -60.31 29.33
C ASP A 632 -2.59 -60.38 27.88
N ASP A 633 -3.07 -61.34 27.10
CA ASP A 633 -2.75 -61.57 25.68
C ASP A 633 -3.71 -60.90 24.70
N ASP A 634 -4.81 -60.28 25.18
CA ASP A 634 -5.72 -59.53 24.33
C ASP A 634 -5.04 -58.26 23.75
N LEU A 635 -5.24 -57.98 22.47
CA LEU A 635 -4.81 -56.74 21.84
C LEU A 635 -5.99 -55.77 21.74
N LEU A 636 -5.91 -54.65 22.45
CA LEU A 636 -6.93 -53.61 22.42
C LEU A 636 -6.49 -52.44 21.52
N VAL A 637 -7.22 -52.23 20.41
CA VAL A 637 -7.08 -51.07 19.53
C VAL A 637 -8.20 -50.10 19.83
N CYS A 638 -7.88 -48.83 20.10
CA CYS A 638 -8.87 -47.80 20.43
C CYS A 638 -8.80 -46.59 19.51
N SER A 639 -9.96 -46.04 19.15
CA SER A 639 -10.12 -44.68 18.65
C SER A 639 -10.90 -43.88 19.70
N PHE A 640 -10.43 -42.68 20.05
CA PHE A 640 -10.97 -41.89 21.16
C PHE A 640 -11.55 -40.55 20.69
N GLY A 641 -12.68 -40.16 21.30
CA GLY A 641 -13.33 -38.87 21.10
C GLY A 641 -14.60 -38.96 20.25
N ILE A 642 -15.13 -37.80 19.87
CA ILE A 642 -16.38 -37.71 19.07
C ILE A 642 -16.19 -38.39 17.71
N LEU A 643 -17.15 -39.24 17.36
CA LEU A 643 -17.23 -39.93 16.08
C LEU A 643 -17.80 -38.99 15.01
N ALA A 644 -16.91 -38.44 14.18
CA ALA A 644 -17.27 -37.57 13.06
C ALA A 644 -16.63 -38.06 11.74
N TYR A 645 -17.17 -37.62 10.60
CA TYR A 645 -16.62 -37.94 9.27
C TYR A 645 -15.18 -37.41 9.09
N THR A 646 -14.85 -36.30 9.75
CA THR A 646 -13.49 -35.73 9.76
C THR A 646 -12.47 -36.57 10.53
N LYS A 647 -12.90 -37.65 11.21
CA LYS A 647 -12.06 -38.55 12.00
C LYS A 647 -11.76 -39.87 11.28
N LEU A 648 -12.28 -40.05 10.07
CA LEU A 648 -12.05 -41.23 9.22
C LEU A 648 -12.30 -42.56 9.95
N ASN A 649 -13.32 -42.60 10.82
CA ASN A 649 -13.65 -43.81 11.59
C ASN A 649 -14.16 -44.92 10.67
N GLU A 650 -14.86 -44.56 9.60
CA GLU A 650 -15.28 -45.47 8.54
C GLU A 650 -14.09 -46.17 7.87
N ARG A 651 -13.00 -45.42 7.62
CA ARG A 651 -11.77 -45.99 7.05
C ARG A 651 -11.07 -46.93 8.02
N LEU A 652 -11.09 -46.63 9.32
CA LEU A 652 -10.56 -47.53 10.34
C LEU A 652 -11.38 -48.82 10.43
N MET A 653 -12.72 -48.74 10.37
CA MET A 653 -13.56 -49.94 10.33
C MET A 653 -13.32 -50.78 9.07
N GLU A 654 -13.22 -50.14 7.90
CA GLU A 654 -12.88 -50.80 6.64
C GLU A 654 -11.51 -51.51 6.71
N ALA A 655 -10.50 -50.84 7.27
CA ALA A 655 -9.16 -51.40 7.41
C ALA A 655 -9.14 -52.54 8.44
N TRP A 656 -9.88 -52.41 9.54
CA TRP A 656 -10.03 -53.49 10.52
C TRP A 656 -10.62 -54.74 9.87
N ASN A 657 -11.76 -54.59 9.17
CA ASN A 657 -12.43 -55.70 8.50
C ASN A 657 -11.59 -56.33 7.38
N ALA A 658 -10.68 -55.58 6.78
CA ALA A 658 -9.75 -56.06 5.76
C ALA A 658 -8.45 -56.66 6.33
N SER A 659 -8.20 -56.52 7.64
CA SER A 659 -6.99 -57.03 8.31
C SER A 659 -7.17 -58.42 8.90
N ASP A 660 -6.07 -59.13 9.13
CA ASP A 660 -6.07 -60.43 9.82
C ASP A 660 -6.55 -60.32 11.29
N LEU A 661 -6.67 -59.11 11.86
CA LEU A 661 -7.08 -58.86 13.24
C LEU A 661 -8.57 -59.09 13.48
N ALA A 662 -9.44 -58.80 12.49
CA ALA A 662 -10.89 -58.93 12.66
C ALA A 662 -11.34 -60.37 12.93
N GLY A 663 -10.61 -61.37 12.40
CA GLY A 663 -10.88 -62.79 12.62
C GLY A 663 -10.32 -63.36 13.92
N ASN A 664 -9.55 -62.59 14.70
CA ASN A 664 -8.89 -63.05 15.92
C ASN A 664 -9.71 -62.65 17.17
N ALA A 665 -10.18 -63.63 17.93
CA ALA A 665 -10.98 -63.42 19.14
C ALA A 665 -10.25 -62.63 20.26
N HIS A 666 -8.91 -62.60 20.22
CA HIS A 666 -8.07 -61.83 21.15
C HIS A 666 -7.84 -60.38 20.71
N CYS A 667 -8.33 -59.97 19.53
CA CYS A 667 -8.18 -58.61 19.04
C CYS A 667 -9.52 -57.87 19.12
N LYS A 668 -9.53 -56.67 19.71
CA LYS A 668 -10.73 -55.84 19.85
C LYS A 668 -10.47 -54.42 19.35
N LEU A 669 -11.41 -53.89 18.57
CA LEU A 669 -11.44 -52.48 18.16
C LEU A 669 -12.55 -51.76 18.92
N VAL A 670 -12.19 -50.74 19.70
CA VAL A 670 -13.14 -49.96 20.48
C VAL A 670 -13.10 -48.49 20.10
N PHE A 671 -14.25 -47.95 19.70
CA PHE A 671 -14.47 -46.53 19.54
C PHE A 671 -15.02 -45.96 20.86
N VAL A 672 -14.18 -45.21 21.56
CA VAL A 672 -14.46 -44.63 22.87
C VAL A 672 -15.01 -43.21 22.68
N GLY A 673 -16.33 -43.11 22.50
CA GLY A 673 -17.05 -41.87 22.28
C GLY A 673 -18.39 -42.08 21.57
N ASP A 674 -19.11 -40.99 21.32
CA ASP A 674 -20.40 -40.97 20.63
C ASP A 674 -20.35 -40.18 19.31
N SER A 675 -21.36 -40.42 18.45
CA SER A 675 -21.61 -39.66 17.22
C SER A 675 -22.89 -38.84 17.40
N PRO A 676 -22.82 -37.49 17.37
CA PRO A 676 -24.01 -36.65 17.38
C PRO A 676 -24.75 -36.63 16.04
N ASN A 677 -24.18 -37.22 14.97
CA ASN A 677 -24.77 -37.25 13.63
C ASN A 677 -25.44 -38.60 13.35
N VAL A 678 -26.78 -38.61 13.31
CA VAL A 678 -27.59 -39.82 13.11
C VAL A 678 -27.26 -40.56 11.81
N ALA A 679 -27.06 -39.84 10.69
CA ALA A 679 -26.77 -40.47 9.41
C ALA A 679 -25.38 -41.14 9.39
N TYR A 680 -24.41 -40.51 10.06
CA TYR A 680 -23.07 -41.07 10.20
C TYR A 680 -23.04 -42.26 11.17
N THR A 681 -23.80 -42.20 12.26
CA THR A 681 -23.98 -43.35 13.17
C THR A 681 -24.51 -44.57 12.43
N ALA A 682 -25.55 -44.39 11.60
CA ALA A 682 -26.11 -45.47 10.79
C ALA A 682 -25.10 -46.06 9.78
N LEU A 683 -24.17 -45.25 9.26
CA LEU A 683 -23.08 -45.74 8.40
C LEU A 683 -22.11 -46.63 9.19
N LEU A 684 -21.69 -46.17 10.38
CA LEU A 684 -20.78 -46.93 11.24
C LEU A 684 -21.42 -48.25 11.71
N GLU A 685 -22.70 -48.25 12.07
CA GLU A 685 -23.44 -49.47 12.45
C GLU A 685 -23.49 -50.49 11.30
N ARG A 686 -23.73 -50.05 10.06
CA ARG A 686 -23.69 -50.94 8.88
C ARG A 686 -22.30 -51.53 8.63
N LEU A 687 -21.24 -50.75 8.86
CA LEU A 687 -19.87 -51.25 8.73
C LEU A 687 -19.51 -52.24 9.84
N MET A 688 -20.12 -52.11 11.03
CA MET A 688 -19.98 -53.06 12.14
C MET A 688 -20.67 -54.39 11.86
N GLU A 689 -21.82 -54.42 11.18
CA GLU A 689 -22.52 -55.67 10.82
C GLU A 689 -21.65 -56.60 9.96
N GLY A 690 -20.66 -56.07 9.25
CA GLY A 690 -19.71 -56.83 8.44
C GLY A 690 -18.45 -57.34 9.16
N GLY A 691 -18.25 -57.02 10.45
CA GLY A 691 -17.01 -57.27 11.18
C GLY A 691 -17.18 -57.86 12.59
N THR A 692 -16.25 -58.72 13.01
CA THR A 692 -16.18 -59.24 14.38
C THR A 692 -15.21 -58.41 15.24
N GLY A 693 -15.54 -58.23 16.53
CA GLY A 693 -14.64 -57.59 17.51
C GLY A 693 -14.68 -56.05 17.56
N ILE A 694 -15.67 -55.39 16.95
CA ILE A 694 -15.84 -53.93 16.99
C ILE A 694 -16.85 -53.50 18.07
N MET A 695 -16.55 -52.46 18.84
CA MET A 695 -17.44 -51.87 19.84
C MET A 695 -17.46 -50.34 19.74
N ILE A 696 -18.63 -49.73 19.90
CA ILE A 696 -18.78 -48.28 20.13
C ILE A 696 -19.36 -48.09 21.53
N THR A 697 -18.67 -47.34 22.39
CA THR A 697 -19.07 -47.19 23.80
C THR A 697 -20.26 -46.24 24.01
N GLY A 698 -20.47 -45.31 23.08
CA GLY A 698 -21.25 -44.10 23.34
C GLY A 698 -20.49 -43.15 24.27
N HIS A 699 -21.19 -42.14 24.77
CA HIS A 699 -20.59 -41.16 25.69
C HIS A 699 -20.19 -41.84 27.02
N VAL A 700 -18.92 -41.66 27.41
CA VAL A 700 -18.36 -42.20 28.66
C VAL A 700 -17.89 -41.07 29.57
N ASP A 701 -17.89 -41.30 30.88
CA ASP A 701 -17.35 -40.33 31.84
C ASP A 701 -15.80 -40.29 31.80
N ALA A 702 -15.21 -39.31 32.50
CA ALA A 702 -13.76 -39.13 32.52
C ALA A 702 -12.99 -40.32 33.13
N ALA A 703 -13.61 -41.06 34.06
CA ALA A 703 -12.98 -42.21 34.72
C ALA A 703 -12.96 -43.43 33.80
N ASP A 704 -14.04 -43.67 33.06
CA ASP A 704 -14.11 -44.72 32.05
C ASP A 704 -13.24 -44.38 30.84
N TYR A 705 -13.21 -43.13 30.39
CA TYR A 705 -12.28 -42.67 29.35
C TYR A 705 -10.81 -42.93 29.73
N ALA A 706 -10.41 -42.58 30.96
CA ALA A 706 -9.08 -42.86 31.48
C ALA A 706 -8.80 -44.38 31.60
N THR A 707 -9.83 -45.18 31.91
CA THR A 707 -9.73 -46.65 31.96
C THR A 707 -9.35 -47.20 30.58
N TYR A 708 -10.03 -46.77 29.51
CA TYR A 708 -9.70 -47.21 28.16
C TYR A 708 -8.31 -46.76 27.70
N LEU A 709 -7.91 -45.51 28.02
CA LEU A 709 -6.55 -45.02 27.71
C LEU A 709 -5.46 -45.84 28.41
N ALA A 710 -5.66 -46.20 29.69
CA ALA A 710 -4.68 -47.01 30.42
C ALA A 710 -4.58 -48.45 29.87
N ALA A 711 -5.69 -49.01 29.34
CA ALA A 711 -5.77 -50.39 28.88
C ALA A 711 -5.30 -50.62 27.43
N ALA A 712 -5.45 -49.61 26.54
CA ALA A 712 -5.22 -49.76 25.10
C ALA A 712 -3.76 -50.10 24.74
N ASP A 713 -3.58 -50.89 23.69
CA ASP A 713 -2.27 -51.28 23.14
C ASP A 713 -1.90 -50.44 21.92
N ILE A 714 -2.90 -50.14 21.07
CA ILE A 714 -2.76 -49.30 19.88
C ILE A 714 -3.84 -48.21 19.91
N GLY A 715 -3.45 -46.97 19.67
CA GLY A 715 -4.38 -45.85 19.47
C GLY A 715 -4.45 -45.52 17.99
N VAL A 716 -5.63 -45.35 17.41
CA VAL A 716 -5.77 -44.90 16.02
C VAL A 716 -6.55 -43.60 16.00
N GLN A 717 -5.90 -42.55 15.49
CA GLN A 717 -6.42 -41.19 15.49
C GLN A 717 -6.19 -40.56 14.13
N LEU A 718 -7.15 -40.75 13.24
CA LEU A 718 -7.08 -40.27 11.86
C LEU A 718 -7.83 -38.94 11.73
N ARG A 719 -7.46 -38.14 10.72
CA ARG A 719 -8.12 -36.88 10.40
C ARG A 719 -8.22 -36.62 8.91
N SER A 720 -9.27 -35.90 8.57
CA SER A 720 -9.40 -35.11 7.34
C SER A 720 -10.00 -33.75 7.68
N HIS A 721 -9.84 -32.77 6.79
CA HIS A 721 -10.43 -31.44 6.91
C HIS A 721 -10.19 -30.74 8.27
N SER A 722 -8.98 -30.85 8.83
CA SER A 722 -8.61 -30.11 10.05
C SER A 722 -8.66 -28.62 9.80
N ARG A 723 -9.19 -27.90 10.78
CA ARG A 723 -9.38 -26.45 10.79
C ARG A 723 -8.38 -25.76 11.73
N GLY A 724 -7.17 -26.32 11.81
CA GLY A 724 -6.05 -25.79 12.59
C GLY A 724 -6.05 -26.16 14.08
N GLU A 725 -6.92 -27.07 14.51
CA GLU A 725 -6.99 -27.53 15.89
C GLU A 725 -5.91 -28.59 16.23
N THR A 726 -5.55 -28.68 17.50
CA THR A 726 -4.66 -29.74 18.02
C THR A 726 -5.49 -30.86 18.66
N SER A 727 -5.31 -32.10 18.20
CA SER A 727 -6.13 -33.22 18.67
C SER A 727 -5.73 -33.66 20.08
N ALA A 728 -6.59 -33.34 21.04
CA ALA A 728 -6.42 -33.74 22.44
C ALA A 728 -6.21 -35.26 22.61
N ALA A 729 -7.02 -36.05 21.91
CA ALA A 729 -7.04 -37.50 22.03
C ALA A 729 -5.74 -38.18 21.53
N VAL A 730 -5.05 -37.58 20.55
CA VAL A 730 -3.74 -38.06 20.08
C VAL A 730 -2.71 -37.92 21.20
N LEU A 731 -2.64 -36.74 21.81
CA LEU A 731 -1.72 -36.47 22.91
C LEU A 731 -2.06 -37.30 24.15
N ASP A 732 -3.34 -37.58 24.39
CA ASP A 732 -3.78 -38.47 25.48
C ASP A 732 -3.28 -39.90 25.25
N CYS A 733 -3.32 -40.43 24.02
CA CYS A 733 -2.75 -41.74 23.70
C CYS A 733 -1.23 -41.75 23.95
N MET A 734 -0.54 -40.75 23.41
CA MET A 734 0.91 -40.63 23.48
C MET A 734 1.43 -40.45 24.92
N VAL A 735 0.77 -39.65 25.77
CA VAL A 735 1.19 -39.46 27.17
C VAL A 735 0.97 -40.72 28.02
N ASN A 736 0.02 -41.57 27.64
CA ASN A 736 -0.18 -42.90 28.21
C ASN A 736 0.76 -43.98 27.66
N GLY A 737 1.66 -43.60 26.73
CA GLY A 737 2.61 -44.52 26.12
C GLY A 737 1.98 -45.53 25.18
N ILE A 738 0.83 -45.18 24.59
CA ILE A 738 0.15 -46.01 23.59
C ILE A 738 0.81 -45.80 22.23
N ALA A 739 1.11 -46.87 21.50
CA ALA A 739 1.58 -46.79 20.12
C ALA A 739 0.46 -46.22 19.23
N THR A 740 0.63 -44.99 18.75
CA THR A 740 -0.45 -44.24 18.12
C THR A 740 -0.25 -44.17 16.60
N ILE A 741 -1.27 -44.58 15.83
CA ILE A 741 -1.34 -44.42 14.37
C ILE A 741 -2.07 -43.12 14.05
N VAL A 742 -1.48 -42.29 13.20
CA VAL A 742 -2.04 -41.03 12.69
C VAL A 742 -1.79 -40.92 11.19
N ASN A 743 -2.52 -40.08 10.47
CA ASN A 743 -2.11 -39.62 9.14
C ASN A 743 -1.51 -38.21 9.23
N ALA A 744 -0.63 -37.85 8.28
CA ALA A 744 0.09 -36.58 8.23
C ALA A 744 -0.82 -35.39 7.85
N HIS A 745 -1.87 -35.17 8.65
CA HIS A 745 -2.91 -34.17 8.43
C HIS A 745 -2.98 -33.18 9.58
N GLY A 746 -3.01 -31.88 9.26
CA GLY A 746 -3.07 -30.81 10.25
C GLY A 746 -1.89 -30.88 11.24
N SER A 747 -2.18 -30.69 12.53
CA SER A 747 -1.18 -30.77 13.61
C SER A 747 -0.47 -32.12 13.72
N MET A 748 -1.03 -33.21 13.16
CA MET A 748 -0.43 -34.54 13.22
C MET A 748 0.72 -34.73 12.23
N ALA A 749 0.84 -33.85 11.23
CA ALA A 749 1.99 -33.83 10.32
C ALA A 749 3.29 -33.39 11.00
N GLU A 750 3.22 -32.85 12.22
CA GLU A 750 4.38 -32.37 12.98
C GLU A 750 5.08 -33.50 13.77
N PHE A 751 4.44 -34.66 13.94
CA PHE A 751 5.03 -35.80 14.65
C PHE A 751 6.07 -36.53 13.78
N SER A 752 7.17 -36.96 14.40
CA SER A 752 8.15 -37.81 13.73
C SER A 752 7.76 -39.29 13.78
N SER A 753 8.35 -40.10 12.89
CA SER A 753 8.07 -41.54 12.79
C SER A 753 8.50 -42.36 14.01
N ASP A 754 9.30 -41.79 14.92
CA ASP A 754 9.65 -42.39 16.21
C ASP A 754 8.70 -41.98 17.35
N GLU A 755 7.85 -40.97 17.14
CA GLU A 755 6.85 -40.50 18.12
C GLU A 755 5.47 -41.12 17.86
N ALA A 756 5.12 -41.36 16.60
CA ALA A 756 3.87 -42.00 16.18
C ALA A 756 4.09 -42.79 14.88
N PHE A 757 3.17 -43.71 14.57
CA PHE A 757 3.14 -44.36 13.28
C PHE A 757 2.38 -43.45 12.30
N VAL A 758 3.12 -42.64 11.53
CA VAL A 758 2.56 -41.59 10.65
C VAL A 758 2.35 -42.13 9.24
N LEU A 759 1.09 -42.17 8.79
CA LEU A 759 0.70 -42.41 7.41
C LEU A 759 0.77 -41.12 6.57
N ASP A 760 0.85 -41.24 5.25
CA ASP A 760 0.69 -40.09 4.34
C ASP A 760 -0.67 -39.39 4.57
N ASP A 761 -0.77 -38.09 4.30
CA ASP A 761 -2.01 -37.30 4.47
C ASP A 761 -3.20 -37.99 3.77
N LYS A 762 -2.99 -38.36 2.50
CA LYS A 762 -3.87 -39.23 1.72
C LYS A 762 -3.22 -40.60 1.62
N PHE A 763 -3.77 -41.58 2.34
CA PHE A 763 -3.27 -42.95 2.37
C PHE A 763 -4.24 -43.92 1.70
N ALA A 764 -3.72 -45.03 1.17
CA ALA A 764 -4.56 -46.13 0.69
C ALA A 764 -5.00 -47.01 1.86
N LEU A 765 -6.13 -47.71 1.72
CA LEU A 765 -6.66 -48.58 2.79
C LEU A 765 -5.61 -49.63 3.23
N GLY A 766 -4.86 -50.19 2.29
CA GLY A 766 -3.80 -51.17 2.57
C GLY A 766 -2.64 -50.63 3.41
N ASP A 767 -2.39 -49.32 3.40
CA ASP A 767 -1.35 -48.72 4.24
C ASP A 767 -1.76 -48.73 5.72
N LEU A 768 -3.03 -48.45 6.01
CA LEU A 768 -3.60 -48.52 7.35
C LEU A 768 -3.70 -49.97 7.86
N VAL A 769 -4.09 -50.92 6.99
CA VAL A 769 -4.07 -52.36 7.30
C VAL A 769 -2.67 -52.80 7.73
N ARG A 770 -1.66 -52.49 6.91
CA ARG A 770 -0.27 -52.82 7.23
C ARG A 770 0.21 -52.19 8.53
N ALA A 771 -0.17 -50.94 8.81
CA ALA A 771 0.18 -50.27 10.07
C ALA A 771 -0.43 -50.99 11.29
N LEU A 772 -1.70 -51.38 11.21
CA LEU A 772 -2.39 -52.14 12.25
C LEU A 772 -1.71 -53.50 12.49
N GLU A 773 -1.44 -54.27 11.43
CA GLU A 773 -0.84 -55.60 11.52
C GLU A 773 0.62 -55.57 11.99
N MET A 774 1.41 -54.58 11.55
CA MET A 774 2.78 -54.38 12.03
C MET A 774 2.78 -54.05 13.53
N LEU A 775 1.97 -53.09 13.96
CA LEU A 775 1.88 -52.77 15.38
C LEU A 775 1.28 -53.94 16.18
N ALA A 776 0.36 -54.74 15.64
CA ALA A 776 -0.17 -55.91 16.34
C ALA A 776 0.88 -57.01 16.55
N SER A 777 1.68 -57.31 15.52
CA SER A 777 2.66 -58.40 15.52
C SER A 777 3.98 -58.05 16.21
N ASP A 778 4.37 -56.77 16.29
CA ASP A 778 5.63 -56.33 16.88
C ASP A 778 5.43 -55.55 18.19
N ALA A 779 5.48 -56.26 19.32
CA ALA A 779 5.40 -55.66 20.65
C ALA A 779 6.60 -54.75 20.98
N GLY A 780 7.77 -55.01 20.39
CA GLY A 780 8.97 -54.18 20.59
C GLY A 780 8.79 -52.80 19.94
N LEU A 781 8.29 -52.77 18.71
CA LEU A 781 7.94 -51.54 18.00
C LEU A 781 6.87 -50.73 18.74
N ARG A 782 5.80 -51.39 19.24
CA ARG A 782 4.78 -50.71 20.06
C ARG A 782 5.39 -50.03 21.29
N SER A 783 6.24 -50.76 22.03
CA SER A 783 6.89 -50.23 23.22
C SER A 783 7.86 -49.09 22.90
N GLN A 784 8.60 -49.18 21.79
CA GLN A 784 9.52 -48.15 21.34
C GLN A 784 8.77 -46.84 21.00
N ILE A 785 7.74 -46.90 20.16
CA ILE A 785 6.94 -45.71 19.78
C ILE A 785 6.26 -45.13 21.02
N GLY A 786 5.58 -45.97 21.81
CA GLY A 786 4.86 -45.53 23.01
C GLY A 786 5.78 -44.87 24.05
N SER A 787 6.94 -45.46 24.35
CA SER A 787 7.88 -44.91 25.32
C SER A 787 8.54 -43.61 24.85
N ARG A 788 8.85 -43.50 23.56
CA ARG A 788 9.39 -42.28 22.94
C ARG A 788 8.37 -41.16 23.01
N ALA A 789 7.13 -41.41 22.59
CA ALA A 789 6.01 -40.46 22.67
C ALA A 789 5.80 -39.95 24.09
N ARG A 790 5.75 -40.88 25.07
CA ARG A 790 5.60 -40.52 26.49
C ARG A 790 6.75 -39.65 26.98
N THR A 791 7.98 -39.94 26.59
CA THR A 791 9.17 -39.16 27.01
C THR A 791 9.11 -37.73 26.46
N VAL A 792 8.76 -37.56 25.19
CA VAL A 792 8.62 -36.23 24.55
C VAL A 792 7.52 -35.42 25.24
N LEU A 793 6.37 -36.04 25.53
CA LEU A 793 5.24 -35.33 26.13
C LEU A 793 5.46 -35.00 27.62
N THR A 794 6.05 -35.91 28.39
CA THR A 794 6.34 -35.67 29.82
C THR A 794 7.43 -34.64 30.06
N THR A 795 8.28 -34.35 29.06
CA THR A 795 9.30 -33.31 29.13
C THR A 795 8.83 -31.97 28.56
N GLY A 796 8.17 -31.99 27.39
CA GLY A 796 7.76 -30.77 26.67
C GLY A 796 6.34 -30.26 26.97
N HIS A 797 5.40 -31.14 27.32
CA HIS A 797 3.98 -30.82 27.52
C HIS A 797 3.55 -30.77 29.00
N ALA A 798 4.48 -31.04 29.93
CA ALA A 798 4.17 -31.03 31.36
C ALA A 798 3.76 -29.62 31.85
N PRO A 799 2.80 -29.52 32.81
CA PRO A 799 2.26 -28.23 33.24
C PRO A 799 3.29 -27.18 33.64
N LYS A 800 4.36 -27.59 34.34
CA LYS A 800 5.45 -26.69 34.76
C LYS A 800 6.25 -26.13 33.58
N ALA A 801 6.56 -26.96 32.59
CA ALA A 801 7.33 -26.57 31.42
C ALA A 801 6.50 -25.64 30.51
N VAL A 802 5.23 -26.00 30.29
CA VAL A 802 4.29 -25.18 29.52
C VAL A 802 4.07 -23.82 30.18
N ALA A 803 3.82 -23.76 31.49
CA ALA A 803 3.62 -22.49 32.20
C ALA A 803 4.83 -21.55 32.13
N ALA A 804 6.05 -22.08 32.14
CA ALA A 804 7.26 -21.26 31.94
C ALA A 804 7.32 -20.66 30.53
N ARG A 805 6.99 -21.44 29.49
CA ARG A 805 6.93 -20.93 28.12
C ARG A 805 5.83 -19.88 27.94
N TYR A 806 4.68 -20.07 28.61
CA TYR A 806 3.61 -19.06 28.66
C TYR A 806 4.10 -17.76 29.29
N HIS A 807 4.77 -17.82 30.44
CA HIS A 807 5.37 -16.64 31.06
C HIS A 807 6.28 -15.90 30.08
N ASP A 808 7.24 -16.61 29.49
CA ASP A 808 8.24 -15.98 28.60
C ASP A 808 7.58 -15.35 27.37
N ALA A 809 6.59 -16.02 26.78
CA ALA A 809 5.82 -15.47 25.67
C ALA A 809 5.03 -14.23 26.08
N ILE A 810 4.28 -14.28 27.18
CA ILE A 810 3.44 -13.16 27.67
C ILE A 810 4.29 -11.93 27.99
N GLU A 811 5.41 -12.10 28.69
CA GLU A 811 6.31 -10.99 29.03
C GLU A 811 7.00 -10.41 27.78
N ARG A 812 7.42 -11.26 26.84
CA ARG A 812 7.99 -10.83 25.56
C ARG A 812 6.98 -10.02 24.74
N PHE A 813 5.75 -10.50 24.59
CA PHE A 813 4.69 -9.77 23.89
C PHE A 813 4.37 -8.42 24.54
N HIS A 814 4.43 -8.35 25.87
CA HIS A 814 4.17 -7.12 26.60
C HIS A 814 5.27 -6.06 26.42
N HIS A 815 6.55 -6.48 26.46
CA HIS A 815 7.69 -5.54 26.47
C HIS A 815 8.28 -5.22 25.09
N ALA A 816 8.31 -6.19 24.17
CA ALA A 816 8.96 -6.07 22.87
C ALA A 816 7.99 -6.07 21.68
N GLY A 817 6.70 -6.37 21.92
CA GLY A 817 5.70 -6.52 20.87
C GLY A 817 5.14 -5.20 20.34
N ARG A 818 4.66 -5.25 19.08
CA ARG A 818 3.97 -4.18 18.36
C ARG A 818 2.89 -3.47 19.20
N SER A 819 2.15 -4.23 19.99
CA SER A 819 1.05 -3.71 20.82
C SER A 819 1.52 -2.95 22.06
N GLY A 820 2.72 -3.24 22.58
CA GLY A 820 3.34 -2.46 23.66
C GLY A 820 3.69 -1.04 23.19
N ALA A 821 4.29 -0.94 22.00
CA ALA A 821 4.58 0.34 21.35
C ALA A 821 3.30 1.13 21.04
N GLN A 822 2.24 0.47 20.55
CA GLN A 822 0.95 1.12 20.27
C GLN A 822 0.30 1.69 21.53
N ARG A 823 0.35 0.98 22.66
CA ARG A 823 -0.17 1.51 23.94
C ARG A 823 0.62 2.74 24.39
N SER A 824 1.95 2.66 24.37
CA SER A 824 2.81 3.80 24.74
C SER A 824 2.56 5.02 23.85
N LEU A 825 2.33 4.79 22.55
CA LEU A 825 1.90 5.83 21.61
C LEU A 825 0.56 6.45 22.02
N LEU A 826 -0.49 5.64 22.25
CA LEU A 826 -1.80 6.14 22.63
C LEU A 826 -1.78 6.89 23.96
N GLU A 827 -1.02 6.42 24.95
CA GLU A 827 -0.82 7.11 26.24
C GLU A 827 -0.10 8.45 26.04
N SER A 828 0.94 8.49 25.19
CA SER A 828 1.66 9.73 24.86
C SER A 828 0.74 10.74 24.17
N LEU A 829 -0.07 10.29 23.21
CA LEU A 829 -1.05 11.13 22.52
C LEU A 829 -2.16 11.62 23.45
N ALA A 830 -2.61 10.79 24.38
CA ALA A 830 -3.61 11.15 25.38
C ALA A 830 -3.11 12.20 26.37
N GLY A 831 -1.79 12.25 26.63
CA GLY A 831 -1.16 13.23 27.51
C GLY A 831 -0.93 14.62 26.90
N ILE A 832 -1.12 14.81 25.58
CA ILE A 832 -0.92 16.10 24.92
C ILE A 832 -2.04 17.07 25.32
N ASP A 833 -1.67 18.27 25.75
CA ASP A 833 -2.61 19.35 26.09
C ASP A 833 -3.30 19.91 24.82
N ARG A 834 -4.61 20.19 24.93
CA ARG A 834 -5.48 20.57 23.79
C ARG A 834 -6.35 21.77 24.14
N PRO A 835 -5.75 22.97 24.29
CA PRO A 835 -6.48 24.17 24.65
C PRO A 835 -7.47 24.54 23.53
N GLY A 836 -8.78 24.51 23.83
CA GLY A 836 -9.85 24.86 22.89
C GLY A 836 -10.76 23.70 22.44
N GLY A 837 -10.43 22.46 22.83
CA GLY A 837 -11.20 21.26 22.46
C GLY A 837 -10.81 20.69 21.09
N VAL A 838 -11.10 19.40 20.89
CA VAL A 838 -10.88 18.66 19.64
C VAL A 838 -12.25 18.42 19.00
N ASP A 839 -12.45 18.84 17.76
CA ASP A 839 -13.71 18.57 17.06
C ASP A 839 -13.72 17.17 16.42
N ALA A 840 -14.87 16.76 15.87
CA ALA A 840 -15.00 15.45 15.23
C ALA A 840 -14.09 15.30 13.99
N ARG A 841 -13.75 16.39 13.31
CA ARG A 841 -12.87 16.38 12.14
C ARG A 841 -11.43 16.13 12.57
N ASP A 842 -10.97 16.76 13.64
CA ASP A 842 -9.66 16.55 14.23
C ASP A 842 -9.49 15.12 14.75
N ILE A 843 -10.51 14.56 15.41
CA ILE A 843 -10.52 13.15 15.83
C ILE A 843 -10.45 12.24 14.60
N GLY A 844 -11.24 12.52 13.56
CA GLY A 844 -11.21 11.76 12.30
C GLY A 844 -9.84 11.80 11.62
N ALA A 845 -9.18 12.97 11.59
CA ALA A 845 -7.85 13.13 11.02
C ALA A 845 -6.79 12.37 11.83
N LEU A 846 -6.85 12.42 13.16
CA LEU A 846 -5.96 11.64 14.03
C LEU A 846 -6.17 10.13 13.88
N ALA A 847 -7.43 9.68 13.83
CA ALA A 847 -7.75 8.27 13.61
C ALA A 847 -7.22 7.79 12.25
N SER A 848 -7.40 8.60 11.19
CA SER A 848 -6.85 8.28 9.86
C SER A 848 -5.33 8.25 9.86
N ALA A 849 -4.67 9.20 10.53
CA ALA A 849 -3.21 9.21 10.65
C ALA A 849 -2.69 7.97 11.40
N LEU A 850 -3.33 7.57 12.50
CA LEU A 850 -2.98 6.37 13.26
C LEU A 850 -3.17 5.10 12.41
N ALA A 851 -4.29 4.97 11.71
CA ALA A 851 -4.57 3.82 10.84
C ALA A 851 -3.54 3.69 9.70
N ARG A 852 -3.16 4.81 9.07
CA ARG A 852 -2.15 4.82 7.98
C ARG A 852 -0.73 4.59 8.49
N ASN A 853 -0.37 5.08 9.68
CA ASN A 853 0.94 4.88 10.29
C ASN A 853 1.16 3.47 10.85
N HIS A 854 0.08 2.82 11.27
CA HIS A 854 0.10 1.49 11.88
C HIS A 854 -0.95 0.59 11.24
N PRO A 855 -0.76 0.19 9.97
CA PRO A 855 -1.72 -0.67 9.26
C PRO A 855 -1.88 -1.99 10.00
N PRO A 856 -3.09 -2.59 10.06
CA PRO A 856 -3.31 -3.81 10.84
C PRO A 856 -2.44 -4.97 10.35
N ALA A 857 -2.08 -5.87 11.26
CA ALA A 857 -1.43 -7.14 10.93
C ALA A 857 -2.35 -8.03 10.06
N PHE A 858 -1.78 -9.04 9.39
CA PHE A 858 -2.56 -9.99 8.58
C PHE A 858 -3.39 -9.33 7.47
N ARG A 859 -2.72 -8.62 6.56
CA ARG A 859 -3.35 -7.94 5.43
C ARG A 859 -2.96 -8.61 4.11
N LYS A 860 -3.96 -8.95 3.28
CA LYS A 860 -3.74 -9.24 1.86
C LYS A 860 -3.51 -7.97 1.07
N ARG A 861 -2.69 -8.06 0.03
CA ARG A 861 -2.54 -6.98 -0.95
C ARG A 861 -3.88 -6.76 -1.66
N THR A 862 -4.24 -5.49 -1.81
CA THR A 862 -5.53 -5.08 -2.33
C THR A 862 -5.39 -4.40 -3.69
N LEU A 863 -6.25 -4.79 -4.62
CA LEU A 863 -6.52 -4.11 -5.88
C LEU A 863 -7.77 -3.25 -5.70
N LEU A 864 -7.56 -1.95 -5.55
CA LEU A 864 -8.60 -0.92 -5.43
C LEU A 864 -9.05 -0.53 -6.84
N VAL A 865 -10.28 -0.87 -7.23
CA VAL A 865 -10.79 -0.68 -8.59
C VAL A 865 -11.73 0.52 -8.63
N ASP A 866 -11.32 1.58 -9.30
CA ASP A 866 -12.14 2.79 -9.44
C ASP A 866 -13.36 2.53 -10.32
N VAL A 867 -14.55 2.72 -9.74
CA VAL A 867 -15.87 2.63 -10.38
C VAL A 867 -16.66 3.94 -10.20
N SER A 868 -15.97 5.07 -10.02
CA SER A 868 -16.58 6.34 -9.59
C SER A 868 -17.75 6.83 -10.43
N VAL A 869 -17.68 6.78 -11.76
CA VAL A 869 -18.76 7.28 -12.63
C VAL A 869 -19.89 6.25 -12.67
N THR A 870 -19.51 4.99 -12.87
CA THR A 870 -20.42 3.85 -12.99
C THR A 870 -21.26 3.65 -11.73
N ALA A 871 -20.70 3.89 -10.54
CA ALA A 871 -21.39 3.74 -9.27
C ALA A 871 -22.25 4.96 -8.87
N ASN A 872 -21.94 6.16 -9.34
CA ASN A 872 -22.66 7.38 -8.96
C ASN A 872 -23.80 7.74 -9.94
N ASP A 873 -23.58 7.61 -11.25
CA ASP A 873 -24.50 8.14 -12.28
C ASP A 873 -25.08 7.07 -13.23
N ASP A 874 -24.43 5.91 -13.40
CA ASP A 874 -24.72 4.82 -14.37
C ASP A 874 -25.44 5.30 -15.64
N LEU A 875 -24.73 6.04 -16.49
CA LEU A 875 -25.26 6.64 -17.72
C LEU A 875 -25.54 5.61 -18.84
N LYS A 876 -25.29 4.32 -18.55
CA LYS A 876 -25.41 3.15 -19.44
C LYS A 876 -24.71 3.37 -20.78
N THR A 877 -23.47 3.83 -20.72
CA THR A 877 -22.57 4.02 -21.85
C THR A 877 -21.79 2.74 -22.17
N GLY A 878 -21.15 2.71 -23.34
CA GLY A 878 -20.28 1.60 -23.72
C GLY A 878 -19.11 1.42 -22.75
N ILE A 879 -18.51 2.52 -22.27
CA ILE A 879 -17.41 2.49 -21.30
C ILE A 879 -17.87 1.87 -19.98
N GLU A 880 -19.01 2.29 -19.43
CA GLU A 880 -19.54 1.74 -18.17
C GLU A 880 -19.86 0.24 -18.28
N ARG A 881 -20.29 -0.25 -19.46
CA ARG A 881 -20.43 -1.70 -19.71
C ARG A 881 -19.08 -2.42 -19.61
N VAL A 882 -18.00 -1.84 -20.15
CA VAL A 882 -16.64 -2.38 -19.99
C VAL A 882 -16.23 -2.39 -18.52
N VAL A 883 -16.43 -1.28 -17.80
CA VAL A 883 -16.09 -1.15 -16.37
C VAL A 883 -16.79 -2.24 -15.55
N ARG A 884 -18.12 -2.42 -15.73
CA ARG A 884 -18.89 -3.47 -15.06
C ARG A 884 -18.35 -4.86 -15.37
N SER A 885 -18.13 -5.16 -16.64
CA SER A 885 -17.72 -6.51 -17.08
C SER A 885 -16.33 -6.87 -16.53
N VAL A 886 -15.38 -5.93 -16.59
CA VAL A 886 -14.04 -6.13 -16.01
C VAL A 886 -14.11 -6.24 -14.49
N ALA A 887 -14.80 -5.32 -13.80
CA ALA A 887 -14.94 -5.35 -12.34
C ALA A 887 -15.57 -6.67 -11.85
N LEU A 888 -16.62 -7.14 -12.53
CA LEU A 888 -17.29 -8.41 -12.22
C LEU A 888 -16.34 -9.60 -12.34
N GLU A 889 -15.55 -9.69 -13.41
CA GLU A 889 -14.59 -10.78 -13.59
C GLU A 889 -13.42 -10.71 -12.61
N LEU A 890 -13.00 -9.51 -12.20
CA LEU A 890 -12.02 -9.33 -11.12
C LEU A 890 -12.55 -9.87 -9.80
N LEU A 891 -13.80 -9.54 -9.43
CA LEU A 891 -14.47 -10.01 -8.22
C LEU A 891 -14.68 -11.54 -8.21
N LYS A 892 -14.91 -12.14 -9.39
CA LYS A 892 -15.00 -13.61 -9.57
C LYS A 892 -13.63 -14.33 -9.55
N GLY A 893 -12.52 -13.61 -9.33
CA GLY A 893 -11.20 -14.20 -9.11
C GLY A 893 -10.21 -14.07 -10.28
N ALA A 894 -10.49 -13.26 -11.31
CA ALA A 894 -9.52 -13.00 -12.38
C ALA A 894 -8.20 -12.34 -11.88
N ALA A 895 -8.21 -11.80 -10.65
CA ALA A 895 -7.05 -11.21 -9.98
C ALA A 895 -6.18 -12.21 -9.18
N GLY A 896 -6.54 -13.50 -9.12
CA GLY A 896 -5.81 -14.50 -8.35
C GLY A 896 -5.92 -14.27 -6.83
N ASP A 897 -4.78 -14.29 -6.11
CA ASP A 897 -4.74 -14.18 -4.64
C ASP A 897 -4.92 -12.74 -4.12
N TRP A 898 -5.09 -11.75 -4.99
CA TRP A 898 -5.31 -10.35 -4.61
C TRP A 898 -6.73 -10.13 -4.10
N ARG A 899 -6.87 -9.35 -3.02
CA ARG A 899 -8.17 -8.86 -2.59
C ARG A 899 -8.63 -7.78 -3.56
N VAL A 900 -9.84 -7.90 -4.12
CA VAL A 900 -10.40 -6.91 -5.04
C VAL A 900 -11.46 -6.08 -4.32
N GLU A 901 -11.30 -4.76 -4.36
CA GLU A 901 -12.19 -3.81 -3.68
C GLU A 901 -12.59 -2.69 -4.65
N PRO A 902 -13.83 -2.65 -5.15
CA PRO A 902 -14.33 -1.51 -5.89
C PRO A 902 -14.42 -0.26 -5.01
N VAL A 903 -13.97 0.88 -5.53
CA VAL A 903 -13.91 2.16 -4.83
C VAL A 903 -14.52 3.27 -5.67
N ARG A 904 -15.01 4.32 -5.03
CA ARG A 904 -15.57 5.50 -5.71
C ARG A 904 -15.10 6.79 -5.06
N ALA A 905 -14.94 7.83 -5.86
CA ALA A 905 -14.57 9.15 -5.41
C ALA A 905 -15.71 9.77 -4.59
N SER A 906 -15.37 10.33 -3.42
CA SER A 906 -16.30 11.05 -2.55
C SER A 906 -15.55 12.06 -1.69
N GLY A 907 -16.06 13.30 -1.62
CA GLY A 907 -15.53 14.33 -0.71
C GLY A 907 -14.04 14.68 -0.89
N GLY A 908 -13.49 14.54 -2.10
CA GLY A 908 -12.07 14.78 -2.40
C GLY A 908 -11.14 13.59 -2.10
N GLY A 909 -11.68 12.43 -1.71
CA GLY A 909 -10.95 11.18 -1.54
C GLY A 909 -11.72 9.99 -2.12
N TYR A 910 -11.44 8.78 -1.63
CA TYR A 910 -12.12 7.55 -2.06
C TYR A 910 -12.77 6.83 -0.88
N VAL A 911 -13.94 6.24 -1.14
CA VAL A 911 -14.65 5.32 -0.25
C VAL A 911 -14.83 3.97 -0.93
N TYR A 912 -14.97 2.90 -0.16
CA TYR A 912 -15.39 1.60 -0.69
C TYR A 912 -16.78 1.75 -1.34
N ALA A 913 -17.01 1.09 -2.48
CA ALA A 913 -18.29 1.10 -3.18
C ALA A 913 -19.11 -0.15 -2.83
N HIS A 914 -19.38 -0.37 -1.53
CA HIS A 914 -19.92 -1.63 -1.05
C HIS A 914 -21.35 -1.87 -1.52
N ALA A 915 -22.22 -0.87 -1.42
CA ALA A 915 -23.61 -0.98 -1.86
C ALA A 915 -23.69 -1.33 -3.36
N TYR A 916 -22.97 -0.57 -4.19
CA TYR A 916 -22.86 -0.82 -5.63
C TYR A 916 -22.32 -2.22 -5.95
N THR A 917 -21.32 -2.68 -5.21
CA THR A 917 -20.71 -4.00 -5.47
C THR A 917 -21.65 -5.15 -5.14
N CYS A 918 -22.45 -5.03 -4.07
CA CYS A 918 -23.50 -6.01 -3.77
C CYS A 918 -24.53 -6.08 -4.90
N ASP A 919 -25.00 -4.93 -5.39
CA ASP A 919 -25.95 -4.88 -6.50
C ASP A 919 -25.35 -5.50 -7.78
N LEU A 920 -24.09 -5.21 -8.09
CA LEU A 920 -23.37 -5.77 -9.24
C LEU A 920 -23.23 -7.30 -9.15
N LEU A 921 -23.06 -7.85 -7.95
CA LEU A 921 -22.92 -9.28 -7.71
C LEU A 921 -24.25 -10.00 -7.48
N GLY A 922 -25.37 -9.28 -7.38
CA GLY A 922 -26.68 -9.83 -7.02
C GLY A 922 -26.76 -10.32 -5.56
N LEU A 923 -25.91 -9.80 -4.68
CA LEU A 923 -25.88 -10.17 -3.26
C LEU A 923 -26.94 -9.39 -2.45
N PRO A 924 -27.52 -9.98 -1.39
CA PRO A 924 -28.42 -9.25 -0.51
C PRO A 924 -27.70 -8.10 0.24
N PRO A 925 -28.42 -7.04 0.64
CA PRO A 925 -27.82 -5.94 1.42
C PRO A 925 -27.18 -6.45 2.71
N THR A 926 -25.88 -6.21 2.88
CA THR A 926 -25.11 -6.71 4.04
C THR A 926 -25.17 -5.82 5.27
N GLY A 927 -25.63 -4.56 5.12
CA GLY A 927 -25.58 -3.54 6.17
C GLY A 927 -24.19 -2.96 6.44
N ILE A 928 -23.19 -3.26 5.59
CA ILE A 928 -21.85 -2.66 5.65
C ILE A 928 -21.88 -1.31 4.90
N PRO A 929 -21.53 -0.19 5.55
CA PRO A 929 -21.55 1.13 4.89
C PRO A 929 -20.32 1.35 4.00
N ASP A 930 -20.44 2.28 3.06
CA ASP A 930 -19.31 2.82 2.29
C ASP A 930 -18.44 3.70 3.22
N LEU A 931 -17.28 3.17 3.62
CA LEU A 931 -16.31 3.84 4.48
C LEU A 931 -15.13 4.39 3.66
N PRO A 932 -14.41 5.41 4.16
CA PRO A 932 -13.11 5.81 3.61
C PRO A 932 -12.20 4.60 3.44
N ILE A 933 -11.46 4.55 2.33
CA ILE A 933 -10.62 3.39 2.05
C ILE A 933 -9.38 3.34 2.93
N ASP A 934 -8.93 2.13 3.23
CA ASP A 934 -7.67 1.87 3.93
C ASP A 934 -6.63 1.36 2.93
N ILE A 935 -5.48 2.03 2.86
CA ILE A 935 -4.40 1.69 1.92
C ILE A 935 -3.15 1.23 2.67
N ALA A 936 -2.32 0.41 2.03
CA ALA A 936 -1.00 0.05 2.51
C ALA A 936 0.00 -0.03 1.36
N ALA A 937 1.28 0.00 1.71
CA ALA A 937 2.36 -0.21 0.76
C ALA A 937 2.19 -1.58 0.05
N GLY A 938 2.30 -1.57 -1.28
CA GLY A 938 2.12 -2.74 -2.12
C GLY A 938 0.70 -2.99 -2.60
N ASP A 939 -0.28 -2.18 -2.19
CA ASP A 939 -1.59 -2.13 -2.84
C ASP A 939 -1.51 -1.49 -4.22
N ILE A 940 -2.58 -1.65 -5.00
CA ILE A 940 -2.70 -1.08 -6.34
C ILE A 940 -4.02 -0.35 -6.47
N PHE A 941 -3.97 0.90 -6.94
CA PHE A 941 -5.13 1.63 -7.42
C PHE A 941 -5.23 1.48 -8.94
N LEU A 942 -6.35 0.93 -9.41
CA LEU A 942 -6.68 0.78 -10.81
C LEU A 942 -7.84 1.73 -11.15
N GLY A 943 -7.52 2.88 -11.75
CA GLY A 943 -8.43 3.79 -12.42
C GLY A 943 -9.07 3.11 -13.63
N LEU A 944 -10.03 2.22 -13.38
CA LEU A 944 -10.76 1.49 -14.42
C LEU A 944 -11.79 2.41 -15.07
N ASP A 945 -12.53 3.18 -14.27
CA ASP A 945 -13.44 4.18 -14.78
C ASP A 945 -12.69 5.38 -15.40
N LEU A 946 -13.30 6.02 -16.42
CA LEU A 946 -12.68 7.15 -17.10
C LEU A 946 -12.64 8.39 -16.20
N ALA A 947 -13.66 8.59 -15.35
CA ALA A 947 -13.65 9.56 -14.25
C ALA A 947 -13.12 10.98 -14.60
N GLN A 948 -13.45 11.51 -15.78
CA GLN A 948 -12.86 12.75 -16.34
C GLN A 948 -12.93 13.97 -15.40
N MET A 949 -14.03 14.08 -14.65
CA MET A 949 -14.25 15.16 -13.69
C MET A 949 -13.75 14.83 -12.29
N ALA A 950 -13.82 13.57 -11.87
CA ALA A 950 -13.47 13.14 -10.53
C ALA A 950 -11.94 13.02 -10.34
N LEU A 951 -11.22 12.52 -11.34
CA LEU A 951 -9.77 12.30 -11.24
C LEU A 951 -8.98 13.58 -10.96
N PRO A 952 -9.21 14.72 -11.67
CA PRO A 952 -8.56 15.99 -11.32
C PRO A 952 -8.85 16.49 -9.90
N GLN A 953 -10.00 16.11 -9.32
CA GLN A 953 -10.39 16.51 -7.97
C GLN A 953 -9.74 15.65 -6.88
N THR A 954 -9.30 14.43 -7.20
CA THR A 954 -8.70 13.48 -6.25
C THR A 954 -7.18 13.35 -6.39
N VAL A 955 -6.52 14.16 -7.24
CA VAL A 955 -5.08 14.07 -7.52
C VAL A 955 -4.20 14.12 -6.26
N VAL A 956 -4.53 14.97 -5.29
CA VAL A 956 -3.77 15.09 -4.03
C VAL A 956 -3.85 13.80 -3.21
N GLU A 957 -5.01 13.12 -3.21
CA GLU A 957 -5.17 11.84 -2.52
C GLU A 957 -4.41 10.73 -3.26
N LEU A 958 -4.39 10.74 -4.58
CA LEU A 958 -3.59 9.80 -5.38
C LEU A 958 -2.08 10.00 -5.18
N GLU A 959 -1.60 11.23 -4.97
CA GLU A 959 -0.20 11.49 -4.58
C GLU A 959 0.11 10.92 -3.19
N ARG A 960 -0.84 11.01 -2.24
CA ARG A 960 -0.73 10.34 -0.94
C ARG A 960 -0.71 8.82 -1.09
N PHE A 961 -1.46 8.25 -2.03
CA PHE A 961 -1.42 6.82 -2.33
C PHE A 961 -0.01 6.40 -2.76
N ARG A 962 0.59 7.13 -3.71
CA ARG A 962 1.96 6.87 -4.16
C ARG A 962 2.99 6.95 -3.03
N LEU A 963 2.87 7.99 -2.19
CA LEU A 963 3.71 8.12 -0.99
C LEU A 963 3.57 6.96 -0.01
N ALA A 964 2.33 6.48 0.20
CA ALA A 964 2.04 5.31 1.02
C ALA A 964 2.48 3.99 0.36
N GLY A 965 2.91 4.01 -0.90
CA GLY A 965 3.44 2.85 -1.62
C GLY A 965 2.42 2.08 -2.43
N VAL A 966 1.31 2.73 -2.75
CA VAL A 966 0.30 2.23 -3.68
C VAL A 966 0.72 2.58 -5.10
N ALA A 967 0.68 1.62 -6.01
CA ALA A 967 0.89 1.89 -7.43
C ALA A 967 -0.42 2.32 -8.10
N CYS A 968 -0.40 3.41 -8.87
CA CYS A 968 -1.58 3.98 -9.52
C CYS A 968 -1.56 3.67 -11.03
N HIS A 969 -2.56 2.96 -11.53
CA HIS A 969 -2.70 2.59 -12.94
C HIS A 969 -4.02 3.09 -13.50
N PHE A 970 -4.07 3.46 -14.78
CA PHE A 970 -5.29 3.99 -15.41
C PHE A 970 -5.57 3.32 -16.74
N VAL A 971 -6.85 3.09 -17.03
CA VAL A 971 -7.32 2.60 -18.32
C VAL A 971 -7.61 3.76 -19.25
N VAL A 972 -7.13 3.68 -20.49
CA VAL A 972 -7.40 4.68 -21.54
C VAL A 972 -8.26 4.04 -22.62
N TYR A 973 -9.46 4.58 -22.81
CA TYR A 973 -10.43 4.03 -23.75
C TYR A 973 -10.22 4.54 -25.17
N ASP A 974 -9.99 5.84 -25.34
CA ASP A 974 -9.65 6.46 -26.61
C ASP A 974 -9.01 7.84 -26.38
N MET A 975 -8.44 8.42 -27.44
CA MET A 975 -7.87 9.79 -27.44
C MET A 975 -8.67 10.77 -28.31
N LEU A 976 -9.89 10.39 -28.70
CA LEU A 976 -10.65 11.09 -29.74
C LEU A 976 -11.00 12.54 -29.39
N PRO A 977 -11.34 12.90 -28.13
CA PRO A 977 -11.60 14.29 -27.77
C PRO A 977 -10.43 15.24 -28.02
N LEU A 978 -9.19 14.73 -28.06
CA LEU A 978 -7.99 15.52 -28.36
C LEU A 978 -7.56 15.41 -29.83
N LEU A 979 -7.73 14.24 -30.44
CA LEU A 979 -7.34 14.03 -31.85
C LEU A 979 -8.33 14.67 -32.84
N HIS A 980 -9.61 14.68 -32.50
CA HIS A 980 -10.69 15.18 -33.36
C HIS A 980 -11.69 16.01 -32.56
N PRO A 981 -11.27 17.15 -31.97
CA PRO A 981 -12.12 17.96 -31.08
C PRO A 981 -13.41 18.43 -31.75
N THR A 982 -13.42 18.62 -33.08
CA THR A 982 -14.60 19.03 -33.86
C THR A 982 -15.74 18.00 -33.87
N PHE A 983 -15.50 16.75 -33.47
CA PHE A 983 -16.55 15.74 -33.32
C PHE A 983 -17.22 15.75 -31.94
N PHE A 984 -16.72 16.58 -31.02
CA PHE A 984 -17.19 16.67 -29.65
C PHE A 984 -17.62 18.11 -29.33
N PRO A 985 -18.42 18.32 -28.27
CA PRO A 985 -18.71 19.67 -27.80
C PRO A 985 -17.44 20.39 -27.35
N ASP A 986 -17.32 21.69 -27.64
CA ASP A 986 -16.12 22.52 -27.37
C ASP A 986 -15.63 22.49 -25.91
N TRP A 987 -16.50 22.15 -24.95
CA TRP A 987 -16.15 22.06 -23.54
C TRP A 987 -15.43 20.75 -23.16
N LEU A 988 -15.46 19.71 -24.00
CA LEU A 988 -14.93 18.39 -23.64
C LEU A 988 -13.40 18.32 -23.79
N GLU A 989 -12.83 18.91 -24.84
CA GLU A 989 -11.38 18.93 -25.08
C GLU A 989 -10.58 19.43 -23.85
N PRO A 990 -10.87 20.61 -23.25
CA PRO A 990 -10.10 21.09 -22.10
C PRO A 990 -10.26 20.18 -20.86
N ILE A 991 -11.42 19.56 -20.66
CA ILE A 991 -11.66 18.61 -19.56
C ILE A 991 -10.82 17.34 -19.78
N PHE A 992 -10.86 16.79 -20.99
CA PHE A 992 -10.12 15.58 -21.33
C PHE A 992 -8.61 15.79 -21.27
N LYS A 993 -8.13 16.95 -21.74
CA LYS A 993 -6.72 17.34 -21.60
C LYS A 993 -6.30 17.38 -20.14
N LYS A 994 -7.12 18.01 -19.28
CA LYS A 994 -6.83 18.08 -17.85
C LYS A 994 -6.83 16.70 -17.17
N TRP A 995 -7.75 15.82 -17.57
CA TRP A 995 -7.78 14.44 -17.13
C TRP A 995 -6.49 13.71 -17.51
N LEU A 996 -6.06 13.79 -18.77
CA LEU A 996 -4.84 13.12 -19.25
C LEU A 996 -3.59 13.63 -18.51
N GLU A 997 -3.42 14.95 -18.41
CA GLU A 997 -2.33 15.56 -17.65
C GLU A 997 -2.30 15.09 -16.19
N THR A 998 -3.48 14.95 -15.57
CA THR A 998 -3.61 14.45 -14.19
C THR A 998 -3.24 12.97 -14.10
N ALA A 999 -3.79 12.13 -14.99
CA ALA A 999 -3.46 10.71 -15.02
C ALA A 999 -1.96 10.49 -15.21
N VAL A 1000 -1.34 11.15 -16.18
CA VAL A 1000 0.10 11.07 -16.48
C VAL A 1000 0.96 11.53 -15.30
N ARG A 1001 0.51 12.51 -14.51
CA ARG A 1001 1.24 12.97 -13.33
C ARG A 1001 1.40 11.88 -12.26
N VAL A 1002 0.36 11.08 -12.03
CA VAL A 1002 0.34 10.08 -10.94
C VAL A 1002 0.53 8.64 -11.42
N ALA A 1003 0.34 8.35 -12.71
CA ALA A 1003 0.35 6.98 -13.23
C ALA A 1003 1.72 6.29 -13.14
N ASP A 1004 1.72 5.07 -12.61
CA ASP A 1004 2.77 4.07 -12.76
C ASP A 1004 2.64 3.29 -14.08
N GLY A 1005 1.45 3.26 -14.69
CA GLY A 1005 1.25 2.78 -16.05
C GLY A 1005 -0.12 3.13 -16.62
N LEU A 1006 -0.19 3.26 -17.94
CA LEU A 1006 -1.43 3.46 -18.70
C LEU A 1006 -1.76 2.20 -19.51
N TRP A 1007 -3.02 1.76 -19.45
CA TRP A 1007 -3.48 0.53 -20.09
C TRP A 1007 -4.60 0.84 -21.08
N CYS A 1008 -4.27 0.78 -22.36
CA CYS A 1008 -5.18 1.11 -23.44
C CYS A 1008 -6.00 -0.12 -23.83
N ILE A 1009 -7.22 0.10 -24.32
CA ILE A 1009 -8.08 -1.03 -24.75
C ILE A 1009 -7.66 -1.64 -26.10
N SER A 1010 -6.74 -1.00 -26.83
CA SER A 1010 -6.13 -1.46 -28.10
C SER A 1010 -4.68 -0.97 -28.21
N ASP A 1011 -3.84 -1.62 -29.03
CA ASP A 1011 -2.49 -1.11 -29.33
C ASP A 1011 -2.54 0.16 -30.21
N ALA A 1012 -3.57 0.31 -31.04
CA ALA A 1012 -3.85 1.56 -31.76
C ALA A 1012 -3.97 2.75 -30.80
N VAL A 1013 -4.82 2.64 -29.77
CA VAL A 1013 -4.95 3.70 -28.74
C VAL A 1013 -3.66 3.89 -27.95
N ALA A 1014 -2.90 2.81 -27.66
CA ALA A 1014 -1.58 2.94 -27.03
C ALA A 1014 -0.60 3.79 -27.88
N GLY A 1015 -0.65 3.64 -29.20
CA GLY A 1015 0.12 4.48 -30.12
C GLY A 1015 -0.34 5.94 -30.12
N GLU A 1016 -1.65 6.17 -30.12
CA GLU A 1016 -2.26 7.51 -30.04
C GLU A 1016 -1.87 8.23 -28.74
N VAL A 1017 -1.91 7.53 -27.60
CA VAL A 1017 -1.49 8.05 -26.30
C VAL A 1017 -0.04 8.53 -26.37
N VAL A 1018 0.89 7.69 -26.82
CA VAL A 1018 2.32 8.07 -26.91
C VAL A 1018 2.50 9.29 -27.82
N SER A 1019 1.85 9.30 -28.99
CA SER A 1019 1.92 10.44 -29.92
C SER A 1019 1.37 11.73 -29.28
N MET A 1020 0.30 11.64 -28.50
CA MET A 1020 -0.28 12.79 -27.81
C MET A 1020 0.63 13.30 -26.70
N LEU A 1021 1.25 12.41 -25.93
CA LEU A 1021 2.21 12.80 -24.90
C LEU A 1021 3.46 13.47 -25.48
N ASP A 1022 3.94 13.00 -26.64
CA ASP A 1022 5.04 13.63 -27.36
C ASP A 1022 4.68 15.05 -27.84
N GLN A 1023 3.43 15.31 -28.19
CA GLN A 1023 2.94 16.64 -28.56
C GLN A 1023 2.74 17.56 -27.34
N LEU A 1024 2.16 17.04 -26.25
CA LEU A 1024 1.81 17.83 -25.08
C LEU A 1024 3.01 18.10 -24.14
N GLN A 1025 4.01 17.22 -24.14
CA GLN A 1025 5.19 17.28 -23.25
C GLN A 1025 4.82 17.58 -21.77
N PRO A 1026 3.94 16.77 -21.15
CA PRO A 1026 3.55 16.99 -19.77
C PRO A 1026 4.76 16.83 -18.83
N THR A 1027 4.84 17.67 -17.78
CA THR A 1027 5.94 17.63 -16.80
C THR A 1027 5.94 16.29 -16.06
N ARG A 1028 6.97 15.48 -16.26
CA ARG A 1028 7.18 14.20 -15.57
C ARG A 1028 8.67 13.86 -15.48
N GLY A 1029 9.12 13.32 -14.35
CA GLY A 1029 10.53 13.00 -14.10
C GLY A 1029 10.93 11.54 -14.40
N ARG A 1030 10.00 10.68 -14.79
CA ARG A 1030 10.25 9.24 -14.99
C ARG A 1030 9.54 8.69 -16.23
N PRO A 1031 10.02 7.59 -16.83
CA PRO A 1031 9.31 6.92 -17.91
C PRO A 1031 7.90 6.49 -17.51
N LEU A 1032 7.01 6.40 -18.50
CA LEU A 1032 5.62 5.95 -18.32
C LEU A 1032 5.37 4.72 -19.21
N PRO A 1033 5.22 3.53 -18.62
CA PRO A 1033 4.75 2.35 -19.33
C PRO A 1033 3.35 2.58 -19.93
N VAL A 1034 3.21 2.30 -21.22
CA VAL A 1034 1.94 2.35 -21.97
C VAL A 1034 1.75 0.99 -22.63
N GLY A 1035 0.77 0.22 -22.17
CA GLY A 1035 0.44 -1.09 -22.73
C GLY A 1035 -1.00 -1.16 -23.20
N SER A 1036 -1.37 -2.30 -23.77
CA SER A 1036 -2.74 -2.56 -24.19
C SER A 1036 -3.29 -3.88 -23.67
N PHE A 1037 -4.62 -3.95 -23.53
CA PHE A 1037 -5.37 -5.16 -23.27
C PHE A 1037 -6.67 -5.15 -24.10
N PRO A 1038 -6.88 -6.14 -24.98
CA PRO A 1038 -8.10 -6.25 -25.78
C PRO A 1038 -9.32 -6.53 -24.88
N LEU A 1039 -10.47 -5.96 -25.26
CA LEU A 1039 -11.73 -6.13 -24.53
C LEU A 1039 -12.39 -7.48 -24.84
N GLY A 1040 -13.20 -7.94 -23.89
CA GLY A 1040 -14.07 -9.09 -24.08
C GLY A 1040 -15.32 -8.73 -24.90
N SER A 1041 -15.96 -9.73 -25.49
CA SER A 1041 -17.18 -9.57 -26.31
C SER A 1041 -18.33 -10.46 -25.89
N ASP A 1042 -18.12 -11.44 -24.99
CA ASP A 1042 -19.15 -12.39 -24.58
C ASP A 1042 -20.26 -11.74 -23.72
N ILE A 1043 -21.38 -11.40 -24.38
CA ILE A 1043 -22.54 -10.70 -23.80
C ILE A 1043 -23.11 -11.41 -22.56
N ALA A 1044 -23.12 -12.75 -22.55
CA ALA A 1044 -23.62 -13.55 -21.42
C ALA A 1044 -22.87 -13.29 -20.10
N SER A 1045 -21.62 -12.82 -20.17
CA SER A 1045 -20.78 -12.57 -19.00
C SER A 1045 -20.74 -11.09 -18.59
N SER A 1046 -21.50 -10.20 -19.26
CA SER A 1046 -21.52 -8.75 -18.99
C SER A 1046 -22.74 -8.26 -18.17
N ALA A 1047 -23.46 -9.15 -17.48
CA ALA A 1047 -24.73 -8.85 -16.81
C ALA A 1047 -25.71 -8.10 -17.75
N PRO A 1048 -26.17 -8.77 -18.84
CA PRO A 1048 -26.90 -8.12 -19.92
C PRO A 1048 -28.26 -7.58 -19.46
N SER A 1049 -28.70 -6.53 -20.15
CA SER A 1049 -30.05 -5.99 -20.02
C SER A 1049 -31.07 -6.88 -20.77
N GLU A 1050 -32.13 -7.28 -20.07
CA GLU A 1050 -33.19 -8.17 -20.60
C GLU A 1050 -34.49 -7.41 -20.93
N GLY A 1051 -35.29 -7.99 -21.82
CA GLY A 1051 -36.61 -7.52 -22.20
C GLY A 1051 -36.61 -6.73 -23.51
N ILE A 1052 -37.55 -7.06 -24.40
CA ILE A 1052 -37.83 -6.33 -25.64
C ILE A 1052 -39.18 -5.61 -25.48
N PRO A 1053 -39.24 -4.26 -25.55
CA PRO A 1053 -40.50 -3.53 -25.55
C PRO A 1053 -41.45 -4.03 -26.65
N ALA A 1054 -42.75 -4.13 -26.35
CA ALA A 1054 -43.74 -4.68 -27.30
C ALA A 1054 -43.74 -3.96 -28.66
N ASP A 1055 -43.56 -2.64 -28.65
CA ASP A 1055 -43.46 -1.82 -29.87
C ASP A 1055 -42.21 -2.16 -30.70
N ASP A 1056 -41.06 -2.36 -30.04
CA ASP A 1056 -39.82 -2.74 -30.75
C ASP A 1056 -39.86 -4.20 -31.23
N ALA A 1057 -40.50 -5.10 -30.49
CA ALA A 1057 -40.76 -6.47 -30.95
C ALA A 1057 -41.66 -6.50 -32.20
N ALA A 1058 -42.70 -5.66 -32.25
CA ALA A 1058 -43.56 -5.51 -33.42
C ALA A 1058 -42.78 -4.92 -34.61
N ARG A 1059 -41.94 -3.90 -34.38
CA ARG A 1059 -41.09 -3.30 -35.43
C ARG A 1059 -40.06 -4.29 -35.97
N LEU A 1060 -39.44 -5.09 -35.10
CA LEU A 1060 -38.51 -6.16 -35.50
C LEU A 1060 -39.19 -7.20 -36.40
N ALA A 1061 -40.42 -7.61 -36.07
CA ALA A 1061 -41.20 -8.56 -36.86
C ALA A 1061 -41.62 -8.01 -38.24
N LEU A 1062 -41.71 -6.69 -38.38
CA LEU A 1062 -42.08 -6.00 -39.63
C LEU A 1062 -40.88 -5.66 -40.52
N LEU A 1063 -39.65 -5.99 -40.13
CA LEU A 1063 -38.46 -5.76 -40.95
C LEU A 1063 -38.54 -6.58 -42.26
N PRO A 1064 -38.35 -5.94 -43.44
CA PRO A 1064 -38.56 -6.58 -44.73
C PRO A 1064 -37.48 -7.62 -45.05
N SER A 1065 -37.68 -8.37 -46.15
CA SER A 1065 -36.74 -9.41 -46.61
C SER A 1065 -35.61 -8.90 -47.52
N ALA A 1066 -35.57 -7.58 -47.79
CA ALA A 1066 -34.50 -6.94 -48.54
C ALA A 1066 -33.20 -6.84 -47.71
N PRO A 1067 -32.00 -6.73 -48.33
CA PRO A 1067 -30.73 -6.60 -47.63
C PRO A 1067 -30.75 -5.56 -46.51
N LEU A 1068 -30.49 -6.01 -45.29
CA LEU A 1068 -30.58 -5.22 -44.07
C LEU A 1068 -29.18 -4.90 -43.52
N PHE A 1069 -28.84 -3.62 -43.57
CA PHE A 1069 -27.58 -3.10 -43.04
C PHE A 1069 -27.81 -2.54 -41.66
N LEU A 1070 -27.04 -3.05 -40.70
CA LEU A 1070 -27.12 -2.66 -39.30
C LEU A 1070 -26.00 -1.67 -38.96
N MET A 1071 -26.31 -0.67 -38.16
CA MET A 1071 -25.35 0.27 -37.59
C MET A 1071 -25.61 0.36 -36.08
N VAL A 1072 -24.58 0.11 -35.27
CA VAL A 1072 -24.70 0.00 -33.80
C VAL A 1072 -23.84 1.03 -33.10
N GLY A 1073 -24.45 1.82 -32.21
CA GLY A 1073 -23.78 2.78 -31.35
C GLY A 1073 -24.60 4.06 -31.13
N THR A 1074 -24.24 4.85 -30.12
CA THR A 1074 -24.81 6.19 -29.92
C THR A 1074 -24.71 7.02 -31.19
N VAL A 1075 -25.79 7.69 -31.58
CA VAL A 1075 -25.79 8.59 -32.74
C VAL A 1075 -24.98 9.84 -32.38
N GLU A 1076 -23.85 10.05 -33.04
CA GLU A 1076 -22.92 11.17 -32.80
C GLU A 1076 -22.01 11.39 -34.04
N PRO A 1077 -21.41 12.60 -34.22
CA PRO A 1077 -20.71 12.98 -35.45
C PRO A 1077 -19.61 12.00 -35.89
N ARG A 1078 -18.77 11.57 -34.94
CA ARG A 1078 -17.63 10.67 -35.25
C ARG A 1078 -18.04 9.30 -35.79
N LYS A 1079 -19.28 8.87 -35.59
CA LYS A 1079 -19.76 7.54 -36.00
C LYS A 1079 -20.16 7.49 -37.48
N GLY A 1080 -20.24 8.62 -38.16
CA GLY A 1080 -20.49 8.67 -39.60
C GLY A 1080 -21.95 8.43 -40.02
N HIS A 1081 -22.93 8.53 -39.10
CA HIS A 1081 -24.35 8.28 -39.40
C HIS A 1081 -24.90 9.12 -40.56
N ILE A 1082 -24.47 10.38 -40.69
CA ILE A 1082 -24.86 11.27 -41.80
C ILE A 1082 -24.33 10.73 -43.13
N GLN A 1083 -23.04 10.38 -43.19
CA GLN A 1083 -22.44 9.87 -44.43
C GLN A 1083 -23.05 8.52 -44.85
N VAL A 1084 -23.38 7.65 -43.88
CA VAL A 1084 -24.12 6.41 -44.15
C VAL A 1084 -25.50 6.75 -44.70
N LEU A 1085 -26.21 7.71 -44.12
CA LEU A 1085 -27.51 8.14 -44.64
C LEU A 1085 -27.41 8.68 -46.08
N ASP A 1086 -26.41 9.52 -46.37
CA ASP A 1086 -26.13 10.02 -47.72
C ASP A 1086 -25.86 8.87 -48.71
N ALA A 1087 -25.13 7.84 -48.26
CA ALA A 1087 -24.83 6.66 -49.06
C ALA A 1087 -26.08 5.83 -49.36
N PHE A 1088 -27.01 5.71 -48.42
CA PHE A 1088 -28.29 5.02 -48.62
C PHE A 1088 -29.22 5.81 -49.55
N GLU A 1089 -29.31 7.13 -49.40
CA GLU A 1089 -30.02 7.98 -50.36
C GLU A 1089 -29.45 7.83 -51.80
N ALA A 1090 -28.12 7.72 -51.93
CA ALA A 1090 -27.47 7.40 -53.21
C ALA A 1090 -27.77 5.97 -53.70
N LEU A 1091 -27.75 4.95 -52.83
CA LEU A 1091 -28.11 3.57 -53.18
C LEU A 1091 -29.54 3.50 -53.75
N TRP A 1092 -30.49 4.18 -53.11
CA TRP A 1092 -31.88 4.22 -53.56
C TRP A 1092 -32.05 4.96 -54.88
N ARG A 1093 -31.30 6.05 -55.11
CA ARG A 1093 -31.25 6.72 -56.43
C ARG A 1093 -30.68 5.82 -57.52
N HIS A 1094 -29.77 4.92 -57.17
CA HIS A 1094 -29.24 3.88 -58.06
C HIS A 1094 -30.12 2.63 -58.17
N GLY A 1095 -31.31 2.62 -57.57
CA GLY A 1095 -32.27 1.52 -57.67
C GLY A 1095 -31.93 0.28 -56.83
N VAL A 1096 -31.03 0.40 -55.85
CA VAL A 1096 -30.70 -0.69 -54.91
C VAL A 1096 -31.75 -0.71 -53.79
N ASP A 1097 -32.47 -1.83 -53.65
CA ASP A 1097 -33.43 -2.03 -52.56
C ASP A 1097 -32.71 -2.55 -51.31
N ALA A 1098 -32.18 -1.63 -50.50
CA ALA A 1098 -31.47 -1.91 -49.25
C ALA A 1098 -32.07 -1.11 -48.09
N GLN A 1099 -32.03 -1.70 -46.89
CA GLN A 1099 -32.60 -1.16 -45.67
C GLN A 1099 -31.49 -0.76 -44.69
N LEU A 1100 -31.68 0.37 -44.00
CA LEU A 1100 -30.76 0.83 -42.95
C LEU A 1100 -31.43 0.70 -41.58
N VAL A 1101 -30.82 -0.06 -40.69
CA VAL A 1101 -31.19 -0.15 -39.28
C VAL A 1101 -30.13 0.53 -38.42
N VAL A 1102 -30.53 1.53 -37.65
CA VAL A 1102 -29.66 2.23 -36.69
C VAL A 1102 -30.08 1.85 -35.28
N VAL A 1103 -29.15 1.40 -34.46
CA VAL A 1103 -29.39 1.00 -33.07
C VAL A 1103 -28.52 1.80 -32.14
N GLY A 1104 -29.13 2.66 -31.34
CA GLY A 1104 -28.45 3.45 -30.33
C GLY A 1104 -29.16 4.76 -30.01
N LYS A 1105 -28.93 5.27 -28.79
CA LYS A 1105 -29.56 6.50 -28.29
C LYS A 1105 -29.04 7.71 -29.08
N GLN A 1106 -29.85 8.77 -29.15
CA GLN A 1106 -29.41 10.07 -29.65
C GLN A 1106 -28.30 10.63 -28.73
N GLY A 1107 -27.14 10.96 -29.30
CA GLY A 1107 -26.01 11.60 -28.62
C GLY A 1107 -25.99 13.12 -28.84
N TRP A 1108 -24.79 13.70 -28.92
CA TRP A 1108 -24.58 15.14 -29.11
C TRP A 1108 -24.44 15.52 -30.58
N MET A 1109 -24.72 16.79 -30.93
CA MET A 1109 -24.52 17.34 -32.28
C MET A 1109 -25.18 16.50 -33.39
N THR A 1110 -26.40 16.02 -33.13
CA THR A 1110 -27.15 15.10 -33.99
C THR A 1110 -28.30 15.73 -34.75
N GLU A 1111 -28.48 17.05 -34.63
CA GLU A 1111 -29.63 17.80 -35.15
C GLU A 1111 -29.85 17.51 -36.63
N ALA A 1112 -28.78 17.57 -37.44
CA ALA A 1112 -28.84 17.27 -38.86
C ALA A 1112 -29.33 15.85 -39.17
N PHE A 1113 -28.93 14.84 -38.40
CA PHE A 1113 -29.34 13.45 -38.62
C PHE A 1113 -30.80 13.24 -38.26
N VAL A 1114 -31.22 13.80 -37.13
CA VAL A 1114 -32.60 13.69 -36.64
C VAL A 1114 -33.57 14.43 -37.56
N GLU A 1115 -33.22 15.64 -38.01
CA GLU A 1115 -34.03 16.40 -38.95
C GLU A 1115 -34.13 15.69 -40.31
N ARG A 1116 -33.02 15.13 -40.81
CA ARG A 1116 -32.99 14.45 -42.10
C ARG A 1116 -33.80 13.15 -42.10
N THR A 1117 -33.65 12.32 -41.07
CA THR A 1117 -34.42 11.07 -40.93
C THR A 1117 -35.92 11.33 -40.80
N LYS A 1118 -36.32 12.37 -40.06
CA LYS A 1118 -37.72 12.81 -40.00
C LYS A 1118 -38.23 13.28 -41.36
N ALA A 1119 -37.47 14.13 -42.06
CA ALA A 1119 -37.86 14.63 -43.37
C ALA A 1119 -38.06 13.50 -44.39
N LEU A 1120 -37.23 12.46 -44.36
CA LEU A 1120 -37.39 11.26 -45.20
C LEU A 1120 -38.66 10.47 -44.82
N ALA A 1121 -38.91 10.27 -43.53
CA ALA A 1121 -40.13 9.60 -43.06
C ALA A 1121 -41.40 10.37 -43.46
N ASP A 1122 -41.40 11.71 -43.37
CA ASP A 1122 -42.50 12.58 -43.80
C ASP A 1122 -42.74 12.52 -45.32
N GLN A 1123 -41.70 12.22 -46.11
CA GLN A 1123 -41.78 11.95 -47.55
C GLN A 1123 -42.26 10.53 -47.88
N GLY A 1124 -42.58 9.72 -46.87
CA GLY A 1124 -43.04 8.35 -47.02
C GLY A 1124 -41.93 7.30 -47.16
N GLU A 1125 -40.67 7.66 -46.91
CA GLU A 1125 -39.57 6.71 -46.90
C GLU A 1125 -39.65 5.78 -45.67
N GLN A 1126 -39.73 4.47 -45.90
CA GLN A 1126 -39.90 3.45 -44.86
C GLN A 1126 -38.66 2.54 -44.72
N ARG A 1127 -37.58 2.84 -45.45
CA ARG A 1127 -36.37 2.00 -45.50
C ARG A 1127 -35.32 2.32 -44.42
N ILE A 1128 -35.63 3.21 -43.49
CA ILE A 1128 -34.78 3.57 -42.34
C ILE A 1128 -35.51 3.19 -41.05
N HIS A 1129 -34.85 2.39 -40.20
CA HIS A 1129 -35.39 1.95 -38.92
C HIS A 1129 -34.44 2.33 -37.80
N TRP A 1130 -34.82 3.31 -36.98
CA TRP A 1130 -34.00 3.74 -35.82
C TRP A 1130 -34.57 3.19 -34.51
N PHE A 1131 -33.81 2.32 -33.85
CA PHE A 1131 -34.06 1.82 -32.50
C PHE A 1131 -33.21 2.61 -31.50
N GLY A 1132 -33.86 3.35 -30.60
CA GLY A 1132 -33.18 4.25 -29.66
C GLY A 1132 -32.41 3.52 -28.56
N ARG A 1133 -33.07 3.18 -27.45
CA ARG A 1133 -32.46 2.39 -26.37
C ARG A 1133 -32.82 0.91 -26.55
N ALA A 1134 -31.93 0.13 -27.15
CA ALA A 1134 -32.09 -1.32 -27.25
C ALA A 1134 -31.49 -2.01 -26.01
N SER A 1135 -32.18 -3.03 -25.49
CA SER A 1135 -31.60 -4.00 -24.56
C SER A 1135 -30.60 -4.90 -25.28
N ASP A 1136 -29.74 -5.59 -24.54
CA ASP A 1136 -28.78 -6.55 -25.12
C ASP A 1136 -29.54 -7.71 -25.81
N GLU A 1137 -30.72 -8.09 -25.32
CA GLU A 1137 -31.61 -9.06 -25.97
C GLU A 1137 -32.14 -8.56 -27.32
N LEU A 1138 -32.61 -7.31 -27.41
CA LEU A 1138 -33.05 -6.72 -28.68
C LEU A 1138 -31.87 -6.56 -29.65
N LEU A 1139 -30.69 -6.15 -29.16
CA LEU A 1139 -29.49 -6.02 -29.98
C LEU A 1139 -29.05 -7.37 -30.57
N ALA A 1140 -29.06 -8.44 -29.76
CA ALA A 1140 -28.77 -9.80 -30.24
C ALA A 1140 -29.78 -10.26 -31.31
N ALA A 1141 -31.07 -9.96 -31.12
CA ALA A 1141 -32.09 -10.25 -32.12
C ALA A 1141 -31.88 -9.48 -33.44
N LEU A 1142 -31.40 -8.23 -33.34
CA LEU A 1142 -31.06 -7.41 -34.50
C LEU A 1142 -29.80 -7.92 -35.22
N TYR A 1143 -28.76 -8.34 -34.50
CA TYR A 1143 -27.59 -9.00 -35.09
C TYR A 1143 -27.98 -10.28 -35.83
N ALA A 1144 -28.89 -11.09 -35.27
CA ALA A 1144 -29.36 -12.32 -35.90
C ALA A 1144 -30.26 -12.08 -37.14
N ARG A 1145 -30.89 -10.91 -37.24
CA ARG A 1145 -31.82 -10.56 -38.34
C ARG A 1145 -31.15 -9.81 -39.48
N ALA A 1146 -30.07 -9.08 -39.22
CA ALA A 1146 -29.35 -8.30 -40.20
C ALA A 1146 -28.55 -9.16 -41.19
N ASP A 1147 -28.25 -8.60 -42.36
CA ASP A 1147 -27.41 -9.25 -43.37
C ASP A 1147 -25.96 -8.78 -43.31
N VAL A 1148 -25.72 -7.56 -42.78
CA VAL A 1148 -24.36 -7.00 -42.63
C VAL A 1148 -24.33 -5.87 -41.60
N LEU A 1149 -23.22 -5.73 -40.87
CA LEU A 1149 -22.91 -4.56 -40.04
C LEU A 1149 -22.09 -3.53 -40.82
N VAL A 1150 -22.46 -2.25 -40.73
CA VAL A 1150 -21.68 -1.11 -41.21
C VAL A 1150 -21.08 -0.34 -40.04
N ALA A 1151 -19.76 -0.45 -39.87
CA ALA A 1151 -18.98 0.32 -38.91
C ALA A 1151 -18.28 1.49 -39.61
N ALA A 1152 -18.98 2.61 -39.75
CA ALA A 1152 -18.51 3.78 -40.51
C ALA A 1152 -17.74 4.83 -39.71
N SER A 1153 -17.42 4.55 -38.45
CA SER A 1153 -16.79 5.49 -37.51
C SER A 1153 -15.47 6.07 -38.05
N PHE A 1154 -15.33 7.40 -38.01
CA PHE A 1154 -14.10 8.12 -38.30
C PHE A 1154 -12.99 7.88 -37.25
N GLY A 1155 -13.38 7.50 -36.03
CA GLY A 1155 -12.46 7.09 -34.96
C GLY A 1155 -13.16 6.27 -33.88
N GLU A 1156 -12.46 5.29 -33.32
CA GLU A 1156 -12.92 4.38 -32.26
C GLU A 1156 -11.79 4.01 -31.31
N GLY A 1157 -12.15 3.65 -30.07
CA GLY A 1157 -11.19 3.09 -29.11
C GLY A 1157 -10.92 1.60 -29.29
N TYR A 1158 -11.94 0.81 -29.67
CA TYR A 1158 -11.83 -0.64 -29.87
C TYR A 1158 -12.74 -1.19 -30.97
N GLY A 1159 -14.04 -0.84 -30.96
CA GLY A 1159 -14.99 -1.35 -31.95
C GLY A 1159 -15.72 -2.63 -31.54
N LEU A 1160 -16.23 -2.70 -30.31
CA LEU A 1160 -17.01 -3.85 -29.81
C LEU A 1160 -18.12 -4.35 -30.77
N PRO A 1161 -18.92 -3.48 -31.42
CA PRO A 1161 -19.96 -3.96 -32.34
C PRO A 1161 -19.42 -4.81 -33.49
N LEU A 1162 -18.18 -4.56 -33.92
CA LEU A 1162 -17.50 -5.33 -34.98
C LEU A 1162 -17.33 -6.79 -34.58
N ILE A 1163 -16.94 -7.02 -33.33
CA ILE A 1163 -16.69 -8.34 -32.77
C ILE A 1163 -18.01 -9.03 -32.43
N GLU A 1164 -18.95 -8.30 -31.82
CA GLU A 1164 -20.28 -8.82 -31.50
C GLU A 1164 -21.03 -9.29 -32.76
N ALA A 1165 -20.96 -8.52 -33.86
CA ALA A 1165 -21.51 -8.93 -35.15
C ALA A 1165 -20.85 -10.22 -35.68
N ALA A 1166 -19.52 -10.29 -35.64
CA ALA A 1166 -18.79 -11.46 -36.06
C ALA A 1166 -19.13 -12.72 -35.24
N GLU A 1167 -19.34 -12.60 -33.93
CA GLU A 1167 -19.77 -13.70 -33.05
C GLU A 1167 -21.16 -14.24 -33.43
N HIS A 1168 -22.02 -13.40 -34.01
CA HIS A 1168 -23.33 -13.80 -34.55
C HIS A 1168 -23.25 -14.27 -36.01
N GLY A 1169 -22.04 -14.37 -36.59
CA GLY A 1169 -21.84 -14.72 -38.00
C GLY A 1169 -22.24 -13.62 -38.99
N LEU A 1170 -22.46 -12.39 -38.52
CA LEU A 1170 -22.85 -11.25 -39.34
C LEU A 1170 -21.62 -10.69 -40.07
N PRO A 1171 -21.62 -10.61 -41.42
CA PRO A 1171 -20.58 -9.94 -42.17
C PRO A 1171 -20.38 -8.48 -41.74
N VAL A 1172 -19.14 -7.99 -41.87
CA VAL A 1172 -18.76 -6.64 -41.42
C VAL A 1172 -18.18 -5.83 -42.58
N ILE A 1173 -18.72 -4.63 -42.77
CA ILE A 1173 -18.16 -3.53 -43.56
C ILE A 1173 -17.63 -2.47 -42.59
N ALA A 1174 -16.33 -2.19 -42.63
CA ALA A 1174 -15.68 -1.29 -41.69
C ALA A 1174 -14.92 -0.17 -42.42
N ARG A 1175 -14.88 1.03 -41.84
CA ARG A 1175 -13.95 2.06 -42.33
C ARG A 1175 -12.50 1.59 -42.16
N ASP A 1176 -11.63 1.93 -43.09
CA ASP A 1176 -10.21 1.61 -43.00
C ASP A 1176 -9.48 2.50 -41.98
N ILE A 1177 -9.63 2.18 -40.69
CA ILE A 1177 -8.93 2.84 -39.57
C ILE A 1177 -8.08 1.83 -38.78
N PRO A 1178 -6.99 2.28 -38.11
CA PRO A 1178 -6.04 1.37 -37.45
C PRO A 1178 -6.68 0.38 -36.47
N VAL A 1179 -7.60 0.83 -35.63
CA VAL A 1179 -8.23 -0.03 -34.62
C VAL A 1179 -9.16 -1.09 -35.23
N PHE A 1180 -9.88 -0.78 -36.32
CA PHE A 1180 -10.69 -1.78 -37.01
C PHE A 1180 -9.83 -2.79 -37.76
N ARG A 1181 -8.63 -2.41 -38.22
CA ARG A 1181 -7.63 -3.36 -38.76
C ARG A 1181 -7.06 -4.25 -37.66
N GLU A 1182 -6.78 -3.69 -36.47
CA GLU A 1182 -6.32 -4.45 -35.30
C GLU A 1182 -7.34 -5.51 -34.88
N VAL A 1183 -8.62 -5.15 -34.82
CA VAL A 1183 -9.69 -6.03 -34.35
C VAL A 1183 -10.22 -6.96 -35.45
N GLY A 1184 -10.53 -6.42 -36.63
CA GLY A 1184 -11.16 -7.16 -37.73
C GLY A 1184 -10.19 -7.96 -38.62
N GLY A 1185 -8.89 -7.66 -38.58
CA GLY A 1185 -7.87 -8.34 -39.37
C GLY A 1185 -8.15 -8.34 -40.88
N GLU A 1186 -8.07 -9.51 -41.52
CA GLU A 1186 -8.45 -9.72 -42.92
C GLU A 1186 -9.92 -10.18 -43.08
N SER A 1187 -10.66 -10.27 -41.98
CA SER A 1187 -12.00 -10.88 -41.92
C SER A 1187 -13.14 -9.86 -42.11
N ALA A 1188 -12.85 -8.57 -42.21
CA ALA A 1188 -13.81 -7.53 -42.53
C ALA A 1188 -13.56 -6.92 -43.91
N TYR A 1189 -14.62 -6.39 -44.54
CA TYR A 1189 -14.50 -5.60 -45.76
C TYR A 1189 -14.20 -4.14 -45.39
N TYR A 1190 -13.06 -3.61 -45.84
CA TYR A 1190 -12.63 -2.25 -45.48
C TYR A 1190 -12.91 -1.26 -46.60
N PHE A 1191 -13.40 -0.07 -46.23
CA PHE A 1191 -13.62 1.03 -47.18
C PHE A 1191 -12.92 2.32 -46.75
N SER A 1192 -12.56 3.14 -47.75
CA SER A 1192 -12.16 4.54 -47.57
C SER A 1192 -13.13 5.39 -48.40
N ALA A 1193 -13.88 6.28 -47.75
CA ALA A 1193 -14.86 7.15 -48.41
C ALA A 1193 -14.87 8.52 -47.74
N GLU A 1194 -14.75 9.57 -48.56
CA GLU A 1194 -14.81 10.98 -48.14
C GLU A 1194 -16.27 11.49 -48.12
N ASP A 1195 -17.12 10.97 -49.01
CA ASP A 1195 -18.54 11.35 -49.11
C ASP A 1195 -19.49 10.14 -49.21
N GLY A 1196 -20.80 10.41 -49.23
CA GLY A 1196 -21.83 9.39 -49.35
C GLY A 1196 -21.85 8.65 -50.69
N GLU A 1197 -21.44 9.26 -51.80
CA GLU A 1197 -21.42 8.60 -53.12
C GLU A 1197 -20.29 7.56 -53.20
N GLU A 1198 -19.13 7.88 -52.64
CA GLU A 1198 -18.02 6.94 -52.51
C GLU A 1198 -18.37 5.77 -51.60
N LEU A 1199 -19.00 6.04 -50.45
CA LEU A 1199 -19.48 4.98 -49.56
C LEU A 1199 -20.55 4.12 -50.25
N SER A 1200 -21.48 4.73 -50.98
CA SER A 1200 -22.49 4.03 -51.78
C SER A 1200 -21.85 3.07 -52.79
N ARG A 1201 -20.74 3.48 -53.43
CA ARG A 1201 -19.96 2.61 -54.33
C ARG A 1201 -19.37 1.41 -53.58
N ALA A 1202 -18.76 1.62 -52.42
CA ALA A 1202 -18.21 0.54 -51.60
C ALA A 1202 -19.29 -0.44 -51.11
N LEU A 1203 -20.48 0.05 -50.74
CA LEU A 1203 -21.60 -0.80 -50.34
C LEU A 1203 -22.12 -1.65 -51.52
N ARG A 1204 -22.19 -1.10 -52.73
CA ARG A 1204 -22.55 -1.87 -53.94
C ARG A 1204 -21.51 -2.92 -54.31
N GLU A 1205 -20.23 -2.59 -54.17
CA GLU A 1205 -19.13 -3.53 -54.38
C GLU A 1205 -19.22 -4.69 -53.40
N TRP A 1206 -19.41 -4.41 -52.12
CA TRP A 1206 -19.61 -5.44 -51.11
C TRP A 1206 -20.84 -6.30 -51.40
N LEU A 1207 -21.99 -5.71 -51.77
CA LEU A 1207 -23.20 -6.48 -52.15
C LEU A 1207 -22.92 -7.43 -53.33
N SER A 1208 -22.10 -7.01 -54.29
CA SER A 1208 -21.69 -7.84 -55.42
C SER A 1208 -20.79 -9.00 -54.98
N LEU A 1209 -19.80 -8.73 -54.12
CA LEU A 1209 -18.91 -9.76 -53.57
C LEU A 1209 -19.67 -10.76 -52.70
N HIS A 1210 -20.62 -10.29 -51.89
CA HIS A 1210 -21.46 -11.11 -51.03
C HIS A 1210 -22.35 -12.04 -51.86
N ALA A 1211 -22.99 -11.52 -52.92
CA ALA A 1211 -23.77 -12.34 -53.85
C ALA A 1211 -22.94 -13.41 -54.57
N GLN A 1212 -21.63 -13.19 -54.73
CA GLN A 1212 -20.67 -14.13 -55.32
C GLN A 1212 -20.04 -15.08 -54.28
N GLY A 1213 -20.40 -14.99 -53.00
CA GLY A 1213 -19.78 -15.77 -51.92
C GLY A 1213 -18.29 -15.48 -51.72
N SER A 1214 -17.81 -14.32 -52.20
CA SER A 1214 -16.39 -13.91 -52.18
C SER A 1214 -16.12 -12.75 -51.21
N ALA A 1215 -17.12 -12.32 -50.44
CA ALA A 1215 -16.93 -11.35 -49.36
C ALA A 1215 -16.09 -11.95 -48.22
N PRO A 1216 -15.31 -11.13 -47.48
CA PRO A 1216 -14.55 -11.59 -46.32
C PRO A 1216 -15.44 -12.30 -45.28
N ASP A 1217 -14.92 -13.40 -44.75
CA ASP A 1217 -15.62 -14.22 -43.74
C ASP A 1217 -15.41 -13.63 -42.34
N SER A 1218 -16.33 -12.75 -41.93
CA SER A 1218 -16.26 -12.05 -40.64
C SER A 1218 -16.44 -12.96 -39.43
N SER A 1219 -16.94 -14.19 -39.59
CA SER A 1219 -17.03 -15.16 -38.49
C SER A 1219 -15.67 -15.55 -37.89
N ARG A 1220 -14.58 -15.26 -38.59
CA ARG A 1220 -13.20 -15.53 -38.17
C ARG A 1220 -12.58 -14.43 -37.30
N VAL A 1221 -13.30 -13.34 -37.04
CA VAL A 1221 -12.85 -12.34 -36.06
C VAL A 1221 -12.85 -12.99 -34.67
N ALA A 1222 -11.67 -13.18 -34.09
CA ALA A 1222 -11.53 -13.86 -32.81
C ALA A 1222 -11.73 -12.87 -31.64
N GLY A 1223 -12.93 -12.88 -31.05
CA GLY A 1223 -13.21 -12.18 -29.80
C GLY A 1223 -12.47 -12.80 -28.60
N LYS A 1224 -12.22 -12.00 -27.57
CA LYS A 1224 -11.79 -12.51 -26.26
C LYS A 1224 -12.98 -12.59 -25.32
N THR A 1225 -12.86 -13.41 -24.28
CA THR A 1225 -13.81 -13.35 -23.17
C THR A 1225 -13.46 -12.23 -22.20
N TRP A 1226 -14.44 -11.71 -21.48
CA TRP A 1226 -14.23 -10.72 -20.42
C TRP A 1226 -13.27 -11.23 -19.34
N LYS A 1227 -13.34 -12.52 -18.99
CA LYS A 1227 -12.39 -13.16 -18.08
C LYS A 1227 -10.96 -13.08 -18.59
N ALA A 1228 -10.73 -13.38 -19.87
CA ALA A 1228 -9.41 -13.31 -20.49
C ALA A 1228 -8.89 -11.86 -20.56
N SER A 1229 -9.78 -10.90 -20.83
CA SER A 1229 -9.49 -9.47 -20.82
C SER A 1229 -9.06 -8.99 -19.43
N ALA A 1230 -9.85 -9.25 -18.39
CA ALA A 1230 -9.56 -8.89 -17.01
C ALA A 1230 -8.25 -9.54 -16.51
N SER A 1231 -8.04 -10.83 -16.76
CA SER A 1231 -6.79 -11.51 -16.42
C SER A 1231 -5.58 -10.98 -17.19
N GLN A 1232 -5.74 -10.46 -18.42
CA GLN A 1232 -4.66 -9.79 -19.13
C GLN A 1232 -4.35 -8.43 -18.52
N LEU A 1233 -5.37 -7.61 -18.23
CA LEU A 1233 -5.21 -6.32 -17.57
C LEU A 1233 -4.46 -6.47 -16.24
N VAL A 1234 -4.89 -7.38 -15.37
CA VAL A 1234 -4.20 -7.63 -14.08
C VAL A 1234 -2.77 -8.11 -14.30
N ARG A 1235 -2.51 -9.01 -15.25
CA ARG A 1235 -1.14 -9.43 -15.55
C ARG A 1235 -0.26 -8.27 -16.02
N ASN A 1236 -0.81 -7.35 -16.82
CA ASN A 1236 -0.10 -6.17 -17.28
C ASN A 1236 0.23 -5.24 -16.12
N VAL A 1237 -0.76 -4.95 -15.26
CA VAL A 1237 -0.63 -4.16 -14.04
C VAL A 1237 0.42 -4.76 -13.09
N LEU A 1238 0.30 -6.05 -12.75
CA LEU A 1238 1.16 -6.71 -11.76
C LEU A 1238 2.59 -6.95 -12.24
N ARG A 1239 2.81 -7.15 -13.55
CA ARG A 1239 4.13 -7.46 -14.12
C ARG A 1239 4.75 -6.29 -14.90
N MET A 1240 4.12 -5.12 -14.90
CA MET A 1240 4.51 -3.95 -15.69
C MET A 1240 4.76 -4.28 -17.17
N ARG A 1241 3.93 -5.15 -17.76
CA ARG A 1241 4.08 -5.58 -19.17
C ARG A 1241 3.46 -4.53 -20.09
N SER A 1242 4.29 -3.61 -20.58
CA SER A 1242 3.92 -2.62 -21.59
C SER A 1242 4.47 -3.00 -22.96
N SER A 1243 3.73 -2.64 -24.02
CA SER A 1243 4.24 -2.73 -25.40
C SER A 1243 5.11 -1.51 -25.73
N ARG A 1244 4.89 -0.38 -25.04
CA ARG A 1244 5.55 0.91 -25.28
C ARG A 1244 5.92 1.57 -23.94
N THR A 1245 6.95 2.40 -23.96
CA THR A 1245 7.30 3.27 -22.82
C THR A 1245 7.46 4.68 -23.35
N TRP A 1246 6.68 5.62 -22.80
CA TRP A 1246 6.87 7.03 -23.07
C TRP A 1246 7.98 7.58 -22.19
N HIS A 1247 8.92 8.31 -22.79
CA HIS A 1247 10.02 8.95 -22.08
C HIS A 1247 9.80 10.47 -22.11
N PRO A 1248 9.63 11.13 -20.95
CA PRO A 1248 9.53 12.58 -20.92
C PRO A 1248 10.83 13.19 -21.47
N ALA A 1249 10.72 14.31 -22.20
CA ALA A 1249 11.90 15.02 -22.67
C ALA A 1249 12.80 15.38 -21.48
N THR A 1250 14.06 14.95 -21.53
CA THR A 1250 15.07 15.40 -20.58
C THR A 1250 15.25 16.90 -20.78
N LYS A 1251 14.75 17.70 -19.84
CA LYS A 1251 15.24 19.08 -19.70
C LYS A 1251 16.72 18.98 -19.34
N HIS A 1252 17.57 19.08 -20.36
CA HIS A 1252 19.02 19.14 -20.21
C HIS A 1252 19.49 20.45 -19.59
#